data_AF-A0A518FS56-F1
#
_entry.id   AF-A0A518FS56-F1
#
_cell.length_a   1.000
_cell.length_b   1.000
_cell.length_c   1.000
_cell.angle_alpha   90.00
_cell.angle_beta   90.00
_cell.angle_gamma   90.00
#
_symmetry.space_group_name_H-M   'P 1'
#
loop_
_entity.id
_entity.type
_entity.pdbx_description
1 polymer ?
#
loop_
_entity_poly.entity_id
_entity_poly.type
_entity_poly.pdbx_seq_one_letter_code
_entity_poly.pdbx_strand_id
1 'polypeptide(L)'
;MKAVVRPLMLICLLSVAVPSPGFARETTSLLEQQLQQAPLDRLAQEAHRRGNPKRGALIFYKSVAACIKCHDSGDKATPLGPDLTKVDKSASDEYLIESILFPSRKIKKGYETVNLITVEGKLISGLIADDRDEALVLRDAANLGQELVIPKRDIEERTTAGKSMMPTGLVGTLNDQAEFYDLVSYVFEIARGGAPRAAELKPSAEELIVKDDTQNLDHAGILRRMNQRDFAEGERIYHGLCKNCHGVDGNTPSLPTARAFGKQPLKFGADPYRMFLTLSKGNGLMGPMQHLSPKERYQVVHYIREKFMKPGNPAYQPVTQAYLKELPPGTGSGEFDLDIERDFGPALASQLSRITTSALTVKLNEQITISYDLHTLNQAGLWQGGFLDLSETQHIRGRGEGVPEPKGKKLAGLAGWQWGHEGTLDYPRENLRPRGPLPDKWLHYHGHYVHGKQLVLSYAIDGREIQELPQAIPGQTAVRHRLRIGPGKALVLAAATHEHQNANFTGVLVPGKERPQESTGAASQSLAVCGQSTGDQLGPFTASAVMGDTADLSWEVDGKQRLVLSIPADQKSRLIDIVCFAGKGNSDLTAAQTLIQKEAEQKPIDPRSLTHGGKANWPDVLSTVGYPGLESGAYALDTITIPDQTPWNTWFRTSALDFFPDGRMVVSTHGGDIWIVSGLDQELLNLKWKRFAGGLYEPFGIKVVDGLIYVTCKDRLTRLHDLNQDGEADFYESFSADTDVSRFFHSFNFDLHTDSQGNFYYTKCGQYTSYALPGAVIKVSPDGKQREVYCTGFRTPNGMGMLPDDRMTVSDNQGNWMPASKISLVKPGGFYGYVQTHAGGKNWAPDGGRIDHRKVIPPKSFDPPIIWMPQDYDNSSGGQLWVDDPRWGPLSGRLLHTSFGKGWLYYLMLQDFDDVSQAAIIKLPFNFSTGIHRARVNPADGQVYAVGLDGWNGGGRRGLRDKGVQRLRYTGKPLSMVTDCQVEADGLRIDFNFPLDPESARDLKSYVAEQWNYHWRPEYGSDMFSPSTDRPGKEKLKITRVLLAENGQSVKLVVPSIQPVNQVHLQLNLISQAGEPFQEEIYWTINRVPESN
;
A
#
# COMPACT_ATOMS: atom_id res chain seq x y z
N MET A 1 -46.68 -35.96 -30.19
CA MET A 1 -46.56 -36.56 -31.53
C MET A 1 -45.99 -35.53 -32.51
N LYS A 2 -45.36 -36.01 -33.60
CA LYS A 2 -44.82 -35.33 -34.81
C LYS A 2 -45.40 -33.92 -35.09
N ALA A 3 -44.65 -32.84 -35.36
CA ALA A 3 -43.49 -32.60 -36.25
C ALA A 3 -43.82 -32.38 -37.75
N VAL A 4 -43.66 -31.13 -38.23
CA VAL A 4 -43.52 -30.71 -39.64
C VAL A 4 -42.45 -29.57 -39.70
N VAL A 5 -41.95 -29.17 -40.88
CA VAL A 5 -40.51 -28.87 -41.07
C VAL A 5 -40.17 -27.81 -42.15
N ARG A 6 -39.28 -26.85 -41.81
CA ARG A 6 -38.37 -26.03 -42.70
C ARG A 6 -38.98 -24.96 -43.65
N PRO A 7 -38.16 -24.06 -44.28
CA PRO A 7 -36.68 -23.97 -44.28
C PRO A 7 -36.04 -22.63 -43.85
N LEU A 8 -34.75 -22.67 -43.53
CA LEU A 8 -33.83 -21.52 -43.54
C LEU A 8 -33.06 -21.52 -44.87
N MET A 9 -32.89 -20.36 -45.50
CA MET A 9 -32.07 -20.20 -46.70
C MET A 9 -30.80 -19.42 -46.35
N LEU A 10 -29.63 -20.00 -46.63
CA LEU A 10 -28.32 -19.42 -46.32
C LEU A 10 -27.80 -18.70 -47.58
N ILE A 11 -27.55 -17.39 -47.48
CA ILE A 11 -26.86 -16.63 -48.53
C ILE A 11 -25.56 -16.07 -47.95
N CYS A 12 -24.44 -16.50 -48.50
CA CYS A 12 -23.12 -15.98 -48.17
C CYS A 12 -22.94 -14.59 -48.81
N LEU A 13 -22.51 -13.61 -48.01
CA LEU A 13 -21.92 -12.37 -48.50
C LEU A 13 -20.45 -12.34 -48.04
N LEU A 14 -19.55 -12.51 -49.01
CA LEU A 14 -18.12 -12.31 -48.83
C LEU A 14 -17.84 -10.82 -48.59
N SER A 15 -17.51 -10.46 -47.35
CA SER A 15 -16.82 -9.21 -47.06
C SER A 15 -15.32 -9.46 -47.08
N VAL A 16 -14.63 -8.80 -48.01
CA VAL A 16 -13.16 -8.85 -48.07
C VAL A 16 -12.63 -7.97 -46.95
N ALA A 17 -12.30 -8.60 -45.82
CA ALA A 17 -11.64 -7.93 -44.71
C ALA A 17 -10.22 -7.53 -45.14
N VAL A 18 -10.02 -6.25 -45.45
CA VAL A 18 -8.68 -5.66 -45.51
C VAL A 18 -8.14 -5.65 -44.07
N PRO A 19 -7.03 -6.35 -43.76
CA PRO A 19 -6.51 -6.37 -42.41
C PRO A 19 -5.97 -4.99 -42.06
N SER A 20 -6.53 -4.36 -41.03
CA SER A 20 -5.85 -3.25 -40.36
C SER A 20 -4.51 -3.78 -39.83
N PRO A 21 -3.38 -3.07 -40.02
CA PRO A 21 -2.10 -3.47 -39.44
C PRO A 21 -2.13 -3.24 -37.93
N GLY A 22 -2.75 -4.18 -37.22
CA GLY A 22 -2.64 -4.29 -35.78
C GLY A 22 -1.20 -4.64 -35.45
N PHE A 23 -0.39 -3.63 -35.11
CA PHE A 23 0.95 -3.81 -34.57
C PHE A 23 0.85 -4.50 -33.21
N ALA A 24 0.82 -5.84 -33.24
CA ALA A 24 1.23 -6.65 -32.11
C ALA A 24 2.72 -6.36 -31.85
N ARG A 25 3.02 -5.33 -31.05
CA ARG A 25 4.35 -5.14 -30.47
C ARG A 25 4.71 -6.44 -29.74
N GLU A 26 5.83 -7.06 -30.14
CA GLU A 26 6.42 -8.14 -29.35
C GLU A 26 6.64 -7.63 -27.92
N THR A 27 6.16 -8.39 -26.93
CA THR A 27 6.00 -7.92 -25.55
C THR A 27 7.29 -8.06 -24.73
N THR A 28 8.36 -7.41 -25.20
CA THR A 28 9.54 -7.07 -24.40
C THR A 28 9.11 -6.29 -23.15
N SER A 29 9.77 -6.48 -22.01
CA SER A 29 9.43 -5.70 -20.81
C SER A 29 9.79 -4.22 -21.00
N LEU A 30 9.06 -3.30 -20.37
CA LEU A 30 9.34 -1.86 -20.48
C LEU A 30 10.77 -1.53 -20.01
N LEU A 31 11.21 -2.17 -18.92
CA LEU A 31 12.58 -2.05 -18.39
C LEU A 31 13.62 -2.55 -19.40
N GLU A 32 13.40 -3.70 -20.03
CA GLU A 32 14.32 -4.23 -21.03
C GLU A 32 14.41 -3.31 -22.25
N GLN A 33 13.28 -2.77 -22.73
CA GLN A 33 13.28 -1.77 -23.81
C GLN A 33 14.05 -0.50 -23.42
N GLN A 34 13.86 0.01 -22.20
CA GLN A 34 14.57 1.17 -21.68
C GLN A 34 16.09 0.93 -21.56
N LEU A 35 16.50 -0.24 -21.07
CA LEU A 35 17.91 -0.63 -20.96
C LEU A 35 18.54 -0.84 -22.35
N GLN A 36 17.83 -1.45 -23.29
CA GLN A 36 18.30 -1.64 -24.68
C GLN A 36 18.43 -0.32 -25.46
N GLN A 37 17.68 0.72 -25.08
CA GLN A 37 17.76 2.06 -25.69
C GLN A 37 18.77 2.99 -24.99
N ALA A 38 19.21 2.65 -23.77
CA ALA A 38 20.16 3.45 -23.02
C ALA A 38 21.60 3.31 -23.57
N PRO A 39 22.42 4.38 -23.57
CA PRO A 39 23.83 4.29 -23.93
C PRO A 39 24.58 3.32 -23.00
N LEU A 40 25.38 2.41 -23.58
CA LEU A 40 26.06 1.34 -22.85
C LEU A 40 27.09 1.89 -21.85
N ASP A 41 27.76 2.98 -22.20
CA ASP A 41 28.70 3.73 -21.36
C ASP A 41 28.00 4.35 -20.15
N ARG A 42 26.81 4.95 -20.34
CA ARG A 42 25.96 5.43 -19.24
C ARG A 42 25.55 4.28 -18.32
N LEU A 43 25.18 3.13 -18.87
CA LEU A 43 24.81 1.96 -18.06
C LEU A 43 26.01 1.40 -17.27
N ALA A 44 27.21 1.37 -17.85
CA ALA A 44 28.43 0.97 -17.17
C ALA A 44 28.78 1.93 -16.02
N GLN A 45 28.76 3.25 -16.28
CA GLN A 45 29.02 4.27 -15.26
C GLN A 45 28.05 4.19 -14.09
N GLU A 46 26.74 4.10 -14.35
CA GLU A 46 25.74 4.03 -13.28
C GLU A 46 25.80 2.69 -12.51
N ALA A 47 26.19 1.59 -13.17
CA ALA A 47 26.46 0.33 -12.50
C ALA A 47 27.66 0.41 -11.53
N HIS A 48 28.75 1.09 -11.90
CA HIS A 48 29.88 1.34 -10.99
C HIS A 48 29.49 2.25 -9.82
N ARG A 49 28.64 3.25 -10.05
CA ARG A 49 28.21 4.20 -9.01
C ARG A 49 27.20 3.63 -8.01
N ARG A 50 26.35 2.68 -8.44
CA ARG A 50 25.17 2.25 -7.67
C ARG A 50 25.02 0.74 -7.49
N GLY A 51 25.66 -0.06 -8.34
CA GLY A 51 25.52 -1.51 -8.35
C GLY A 51 26.32 -2.16 -7.24
N ASN A 52 25.65 -2.98 -6.42
CA ASN A 52 26.25 -3.73 -5.33
C ASN A 52 26.60 -5.16 -5.80
N PRO A 53 27.88 -5.53 -5.90
CA PRO A 53 28.28 -6.82 -6.44
C PRO A 53 27.91 -8.00 -5.53
N LYS A 54 27.66 -7.81 -4.22
CA LYS A 54 27.16 -8.89 -3.35
C LYS A 54 25.69 -9.20 -3.60
N ARG A 55 24.85 -8.17 -3.79
CA ARG A 55 23.46 -8.35 -4.25
C ARG A 55 23.42 -8.91 -5.68
N GLY A 56 24.32 -8.43 -6.53
CA GLY A 56 24.54 -8.95 -7.89
C GLY A 56 24.89 -10.44 -7.91
N ALA A 57 25.73 -10.89 -6.98
CA ALA A 57 26.03 -12.31 -6.81
C ALA A 57 24.76 -13.10 -6.45
N LEU A 58 23.95 -12.63 -5.49
CA LEU A 58 22.67 -13.29 -5.17
C LEU A 58 21.76 -13.41 -6.40
N ILE A 59 21.68 -12.39 -7.24
CA ILE A 59 20.92 -12.44 -8.51
C ILE A 59 21.56 -13.45 -9.47
N PHE A 60 22.87 -13.42 -9.67
CA PHE A 60 23.59 -14.35 -10.55
C PHE A 60 23.44 -15.83 -10.15
N TYR A 61 23.44 -16.12 -8.85
CA TYR A 61 23.31 -17.46 -8.29
C TYR A 61 21.84 -17.94 -8.14
N LYS A 62 20.88 -17.05 -7.88
CA LYS A 62 19.47 -17.41 -7.58
C LYS A 62 18.44 -17.09 -8.67
N SER A 63 18.75 -16.20 -9.61
CA SER A 63 17.78 -15.74 -10.61
C SER A 63 17.21 -16.87 -11.47
N VAL A 64 16.00 -16.66 -11.99
CA VAL A 64 15.36 -17.56 -12.97
C VAL A 64 16.20 -17.68 -14.25
N ALA A 65 16.95 -16.63 -14.59
CA ALA A 65 17.96 -16.61 -15.65
C ALA A 65 19.09 -17.63 -15.46
N ALA A 66 19.32 -18.10 -14.23
CA ALA A 66 20.24 -19.18 -13.87
C ALA A 66 21.67 -19.01 -14.40
N CYS A 67 22.20 -17.77 -14.39
CA CYS A 67 23.50 -17.41 -14.96
C CYS A 67 24.63 -18.33 -14.49
N ILE A 68 24.67 -18.69 -13.20
CA ILE A 68 25.62 -19.65 -12.64
C ILE A 68 25.62 -21.02 -13.35
N LYS A 69 24.48 -21.52 -13.86
CA LYS A 69 24.40 -22.84 -14.54
C LYS A 69 25.08 -22.88 -15.91
N CYS A 70 25.54 -21.75 -16.42
CA CYS A 70 26.33 -21.66 -17.65
C CYS A 70 27.71 -21.03 -17.43
N HIS A 71 27.88 -20.24 -16.37
CA HIS A 71 29.06 -19.41 -16.10
C HIS A 71 29.75 -19.73 -14.75
N ASP A 72 29.58 -20.93 -14.21
CA ASP A 72 30.30 -21.37 -13.00
C ASP A 72 31.83 -21.43 -13.24
N SER A 73 32.60 -21.16 -12.19
CA SER A 73 34.05 -21.02 -12.23
C SER A 73 34.71 -21.89 -11.15
N GLY A 74 35.02 -23.14 -11.52
CA GLY A 74 35.66 -24.15 -10.65
C GLY A 74 35.73 -25.52 -11.34
N ASP A 75 36.17 -26.55 -10.62
CA ASP A 75 36.40 -27.90 -11.17
C ASP A 75 35.13 -28.62 -11.66
N LYS A 76 33.94 -28.06 -11.38
CA LYS A 76 32.62 -28.52 -11.84
C LYS A 76 31.95 -27.56 -12.83
N ALA A 77 32.71 -26.61 -13.38
CA ALA A 77 32.20 -25.60 -14.31
C ALA A 77 31.50 -26.22 -15.52
N THR A 78 30.33 -25.70 -15.86
CA THR A 78 29.58 -26.14 -17.04
C THR A 78 30.18 -25.54 -18.31
N PRO A 79 30.45 -26.33 -19.36
CA PRO A 79 31.13 -25.87 -20.57
C PRO A 79 30.24 -25.09 -21.56
N LEU A 80 29.21 -24.40 -21.07
CA LEU A 80 28.11 -23.83 -21.87
C LEU A 80 28.20 -22.32 -22.06
N GLY A 81 28.76 -21.61 -21.09
CA GLY A 81 29.12 -20.20 -21.19
C GLY A 81 30.63 -20.00 -21.03
N PRO A 82 31.15 -18.83 -21.42
CA PRO A 82 32.51 -18.44 -21.04
C PRO A 82 32.65 -18.36 -19.52
N ASP A 83 33.75 -18.91 -19.00
CA ASP A 83 34.19 -18.68 -17.63
C ASP A 83 34.44 -17.18 -17.43
N LEU A 84 33.57 -16.54 -16.64
CA LEU A 84 33.60 -15.10 -16.45
C LEU A 84 34.81 -14.64 -15.62
N THR A 85 35.48 -15.55 -14.91
CA THR A 85 36.74 -15.24 -14.19
C THR A 85 37.98 -15.24 -15.08
N LYS A 86 37.82 -15.66 -16.35
CA LYS A 86 38.86 -15.72 -17.39
C LYS A 86 38.52 -14.86 -18.61
N VAL A 87 37.71 -13.82 -18.42
CA VAL A 87 37.46 -12.79 -19.44
C VAL A 87 38.77 -12.07 -19.76
N ASP A 88 38.97 -11.71 -21.03
CA ASP A 88 40.13 -10.93 -21.45
C ASP A 88 40.07 -9.54 -20.79
N LYS A 89 41.17 -9.10 -20.16
CA LYS A 89 41.24 -7.80 -19.47
C LYS A 89 41.10 -6.59 -20.40
N SER A 90 41.15 -6.79 -21.72
CA SER A 90 40.83 -5.79 -22.74
C SER A 90 39.34 -5.68 -23.06
N ALA A 91 38.49 -6.60 -22.59
CA ALA A 91 37.04 -6.49 -22.75
C ALA A 91 36.49 -5.35 -21.89
N SER A 92 35.73 -4.45 -22.52
CA SER A 92 35.14 -3.30 -21.82
C SER A 92 33.81 -3.67 -21.13
N ASP A 93 33.38 -2.82 -20.20
CA ASP A 93 32.10 -3.01 -19.50
C ASP A 93 30.90 -2.91 -20.45
N GLU A 94 30.99 -2.04 -21.46
CA GLU A 94 29.98 -1.91 -22.51
C GLU A 94 29.86 -3.19 -23.32
N TYR A 95 30.96 -3.92 -23.55
CA TYR A 95 30.91 -5.24 -24.19
C TYR A 95 30.26 -6.30 -23.29
N LEU A 96 30.51 -6.27 -21.98
CA LEU A 96 29.84 -7.16 -21.01
C LEU A 96 28.33 -6.87 -20.92
N ILE A 97 27.94 -5.60 -20.86
CA ILE A 97 26.54 -5.17 -20.91
C ILE A 97 25.89 -5.54 -22.26
N GLU A 98 26.56 -5.28 -23.39
CA GLU A 98 26.06 -5.66 -24.72
C GLU A 98 25.83 -7.17 -24.83
N SER A 99 26.71 -7.98 -24.24
CA SER A 99 26.57 -9.43 -24.20
C SER A 99 25.36 -9.89 -23.37
N ILE A 100 24.95 -9.12 -22.36
CA ILE A 100 23.79 -9.44 -21.49
C ILE A 100 22.48 -8.96 -22.10
N LEU A 101 22.44 -7.74 -22.66
CA LEU A 101 21.24 -7.16 -23.29
C LEU A 101 20.97 -7.73 -24.69
N PHE A 102 22.02 -8.08 -25.44
CA PHE A 102 21.95 -8.51 -26.83
C PHE A 102 22.81 -9.77 -27.09
N PRO A 103 22.55 -10.91 -26.41
CA PRO A 103 23.45 -12.07 -26.41
C PRO A 103 23.70 -12.72 -27.78
N SER A 104 22.86 -12.45 -28.79
CA SER A 104 23.05 -12.93 -30.16
C SER A 104 23.74 -11.93 -31.10
N ARG A 105 24.06 -10.71 -30.64
CA ARG A 105 24.67 -9.65 -31.47
C ARG A 105 26.16 -9.93 -31.75
N LYS A 106 26.87 -10.51 -30.78
CA LYS A 106 28.25 -10.99 -30.89
C LYS A 106 28.39 -12.28 -30.09
N ILE A 107 28.52 -13.42 -30.78
CA ILE A 107 28.74 -14.72 -30.13
C ILE A 107 30.25 -14.99 -30.11
N LYS A 108 30.80 -15.33 -28.93
CA LYS A 108 32.23 -15.66 -28.79
C LYS A 108 32.52 -16.97 -29.54
N LYS A 109 33.58 -16.98 -30.36
CA LYS A 109 34.04 -18.18 -31.09
C LYS A 109 34.17 -19.39 -30.16
N GLY A 110 33.58 -20.52 -30.55
CA GLY A 110 33.49 -21.74 -29.75
C GLY A 110 32.26 -21.84 -28.83
N TYR A 111 31.44 -20.78 -28.74
CA TYR A 111 30.12 -20.77 -28.09
C TYR A 111 28.97 -20.62 -29.10
N GLU A 112 29.26 -20.88 -30.37
CA GLU A 112 28.29 -20.86 -31.46
C GLU A 112 27.40 -22.11 -31.41
N THR A 113 26.08 -21.91 -31.34
CA THR A 113 25.10 -22.99 -31.42
C THR A 113 25.13 -23.61 -32.82
N VAL A 114 25.39 -24.91 -32.91
CA VAL A 114 25.35 -25.68 -34.16
C VAL A 114 24.15 -26.62 -34.16
N ASN A 115 23.41 -26.60 -35.25
CA ASN A 115 22.34 -27.52 -35.56
C ASN A 115 22.87 -28.55 -36.57
N LEU A 116 22.71 -29.83 -36.25
CA LEU A 116 22.98 -30.95 -37.14
C LEU A 116 21.67 -31.64 -37.48
N ILE A 117 21.46 -31.92 -38.77
CA ILE A 117 20.45 -32.88 -39.22
C ILE A 117 21.21 -34.17 -39.50
N THR A 118 20.87 -35.26 -38.81
CA THR A 118 21.43 -36.59 -39.12
C THR A 118 20.70 -37.22 -40.29
N VAL A 119 21.35 -38.18 -40.96
CA VAL A 119 20.76 -38.99 -42.04
C VAL A 119 19.51 -39.79 -41.63
N GLU A 120 19.19 -39.87 -40.33
CA GLU A 120 17.95 -40.44 -39.79
C GLU A 120 16.85 -39.39 -39.59
N GLY A 121 17.05 -38.15 -40.05
CA GLY A 121 16.14 -37.01 -39.86
C GLY A 121 16.11 -36.44 -38.45
N LYS A 122 17.10 -36.74 -37.59
CA LYS A 122 17.15 -36.21 -36.21
C LYS A 122 17.86 -34.86 -36.20
N LEU A 123 17.17 -33.84 -35.68
CA LEU A 123 17.78 -32.54 -35.36
C LEU A 123 18.48 -32.62 -33.99
N ILE A 124 19.79 -32.35 -33.98
CA ILE A 124 20.62 -32.26 -32.77
C ILE A 124 21.20 -30.84 -32.70
N SER A 125 20.96 -30.14 -31.58
CA SER A 125 21.46 -28.78 -31.34
C SER A 125 22.46 -28.78 -30.18
N GLY A 126 23.63 -28.20 -30.37
CA GLY A 126 24.67 -28.21 -29.34
C GLY A 126 25.81 -27.21 -29.58
N LEU A 127 26.75 -27.16 -28.64
CA LEU A 127 28.05 -26.48 -28.83
C LEU A 127 29.10 -27.49 -29.29
N ILE A 128 29.99 -27.11 -30.20
CA ILE A 128 31.13 -27.95 -30.56
C ILE A 128 32.12 -27.98 -29.40
N ALA A 129 32.28 -29.16 -28.81
CA ALA A 129 33.30 -29.45 -27.80
C ALA A 129 34.66 -29.74 -28.44
N ASP A 130 34.64 -30.47 -29.56
CA ASP A 130 35.81 -30.98 -30.27
C ASP A 130 35.40 -31.37 -31.71
N ASP A 131 36.26 -31.13 -32.70
CA ASP A 131 36.01 -31.41 -34.14
C ASP A 131 37.15 -32.30 -34.66
N ARG A 132 36.94 -33.62 -34.64
CA ARG A 132 37.93 -34.65 -34.98
C ARG A 132 37.79 -35.10 -36.42
N ASP A 133 38.81 -35.71 -37.00
CA ASP A 133 38.82 -36.11 -38.42
C ASP A 133 37.56 -36.88 -38.85
N GLU A 134 37.14 -37.90 -38.09
CA GLU A 134 35.96 -38.74 -38.44
C GLU A 134 34.67 -38.44 -37.66
N ALA A 135 34.71 -37.62 -36.60
CA ALA A 135 33.57 -37.39 -35.71
C ALA A 135 33.53 -35.97 -35.13
N LEU A 136 32.32 -35.44 -34.96
CA LEU A 136 32.07 -34.17 -34.29
C LEU A 136 31.55 -34.44 -32.88
N VAL A 137 32.14 -33.79 -31.87
CA VAL A 137 31.69 -33.90 -30.48
C VAL A 137 30.85 -32.66 -30.13
N LEU A 138 29.55 -32.86 -29.92
CA LEU A 138 28.64 -31.81 -29.47
C LEU A 138 28.32 -31.95 -27.98
N ARG A 139 28.27 -30.83 -27.26
CA ARG A 139 27.59 -30.73 -25.96
C ARG A 139 26.11 -30.50 -26.21
N ASP A 140 25.27 -31.40 -25.74
CA ASP A 140 23.81 -31.37 -25.97
C ASP A 140 23.17 -30.17 -25.25
N ALA A 141 22.51 -29.29 -26.00
CA ALA A 141 21.76 -28.16 -25.44
C ALA A 141 20.57 -28.62 -24.56
N ALA A 142 20.08 -29.85 -24.75
CA ALA A 142 19.00 -30.45 -23.96
C ALA A 142 19.50 -31.23 -22.73
N ASN A 143 20.79 -31.55 -22.63
CA ASN A 143 21.42 -32.27 -21.51
C ASN A 143 22.86 -31.79 -21.26
N LEU A 144 22.97 -30.79 -20.39
CA LEU A 144 24.15 -29.94 -20.15
C LEU A 144 25.45 -30.66 -19.76
N GLY A 145 25.36 -31.90 -19.26
CA GLY A 145 26.50 -32.72 -18.84
C GLY A 145 26.85 -33.85 -19.82
N GLN A 146 26.22 -33.90 -21.00
CA GLN A 146 26.40 -34.98 -21.96
C GLN A 146 27.10 -34.49 -23.24
N GLU A 147 28.23 -35.11 -23.55
CA GLU A 147 28.87 -35.00 -24.86
C GLU A 147 28.35 -36.12 -25.78
N LEU A 148 27.91 -35.72 -26.97
CA LEU A 148 27.45 -36.59 -28.05
C LEU A 148 28.54 -36.67 -29.10
N VAL A 149 29.13 -37.86 -29.28
CA VAL A 149 30.07 -38.13 -30.38
C VAL A 149 29.27 -38.57 -31.60
N ILE A 150 29.27 -37.76 -32.65
CA ILE A 150 28.47 -37.97 -33.86
C ILE A 150 29.45 -38.21 -35.03
N PRO A 151 29.48 -39.42 -35.64
CA PRO A 151 30.31 -39.68 -36.81
C PRO A 151 29.94 -38.72 -37.94
N LYS A 152 30.93 -38.11 -38.61
CA LYS A 152 30.67 -37.10 -39.65
C LYS A 152 29.89 -37.65 -40.84
N ARG A 153 30.03 -38.95 -41.13
CA ARG A 153 29.24 -39.68 -42.14
C ARG A 153 27.73 -39.77 -41.84
N ASP A 154 27.33 -39.57 -40.59
CA ASP A 154 25.93 -39.65 -40.16
C ASP A 154 25.27 -38.26 -40.12
N ILE A 155 26.01 -37.19 -40.48
CA ILE A 155 25.54 -35.80 -40.57
C ILE A 155 25.18 -35.48 -42.03
N GLU A 156 23.92 -35.13 -42.28
CA GLU A 156 23.41 -34.71 -43.58
C GLU A 156 23.59 -33.19 -43.80
N GLU A 157 23.26 -32.39 -42.78
CA GLU A 157 23.40 -30.93 -42.82
C GLU A 157 23.99 -30.39 -41.51
N ARG A 158 24.88 -29.39 -41.59
CA ARG A 158 25.40 -28.61 -40.46
C ARG A 158 25.12 -27.13 -40.69
N THR A 159 24.30 -26.53 -39.84
CA THR A 159 24.07 -25.07 -39.84
C THR A 159 24.52 -24.45 -38.52
N THR A 160 25.17 -23.29 -38.60
CA THR A 160 25.50 -22.49 -37.42
C THR A 160 24.35 -21.52 -37.18
N ALA A 161 23.72 -21.57 -36.02
CA ALA A 161 22.58 -20.71 -35.72
C ALA A 161 23.06 -19.30 -35.35
N GLY A 162 22.47 -18.27 -35.96
CA GLY A 162 22.67 -16.86 -35.58
C GLY A 162 22.04 -16.47 -34.23
N LYS A 163 21.77 -17.45 -33.35
CA LYS A 163 21.19 -17.25 -32.02
C LYS A 163 22.07 -17.92 -30.96
N SER A 164 22.40 -17.15 -29.93
CA SER A 164 23.17 -17.62 -28.78
C SER A 164 22.39 -18.63 -27.95
N MET A 165 23.10 -19.51 -27.24
CA MET A 165 22.49 -20.33 -26.19
C MET A 165 22.08 -19.50 -24.96
N MET A 166 22.72 -18.35 -24.74
CA MET A 166 22.28 -17.37 -23.75
C MET A 166 20.97 -16.73 -24.26
N PRO A 167 19.83 -16.91 -23.56
CA PRO A 167 18.55 -16.45 -24.07
C PRO A 167 18.44 -14.94 -24.25
N THR A 168 17.67 -14.50 -25.25
CA THR A 168 17.17 -13.11 -25.29
C THR A 168 16.08 -12.95 -24.23
N GLY A 169 15.89 -11.75 -23.67
CA GLY A 169 14.85 -11.49 -22.67
C GLY A 169 15.23 -11.82 -21.21
N LEU A 170 16.48 -12.21 -20.91
CA LEU A 170 16.92 -12.51 -19.54
C LEU A 170 16.76 -11.31 -18.60
N VAL A 171 17.07 -10.11 -19.08
CA VAL A 171 16.90 -8.86 -18.33
C VAL A 171 15.42 -8.57 -18.05
N GLY A 172 14.50 -9.07 -18.89
CA GLY A 172 13.06 -9.07 -18.63
C GLY A 172 12.60 -9.96 -17.46
N THR A 173 13.49 -10.73 -16.83
CA THR A 173 13.22 -11.45 -15.57
C THR A 173 13.65 -10.70 -14.30
N LEU A 174 14.31 -9.55 -14.45
CA LEU A 174 14.71 -8.69 -13.33
C LEU A 174 13.54 -7.81 -12.90
N ASN A 175 13.47 -7.51 -11.61
CA ASN A 175 12.37 -6.75 -11.01
C ASN A 175 12.44 -5.25 -11.34
N ASP A 176 13.64 -4.67 -11.42
CA ASP A 176 13.90 -3.26 -11.73
C ASP A 176 15.36 -2.99 -12.17
N GLN A 177 15.64 -1.71 -12.42
CA GLN A 177 16.95 -1.16 -12.78
C GLN A 177 18.04 -1.40 -11.71
N ALA A 178 17.66 -1.57 -10.42
CA ALA A 178 18.62 -1.82 -9.34
C ALA A 178 19.23 -3.22 -9.49
N GLU A 179 18.39 -4.23 -9.70
CA GLU A 179 18.83 -5.61 -9.93
C GLU A 179 19.72 -5.73 -11.17
N PHE A 180 19.45 -4.95 -12.22
CA PHE A 180 20.32 -4.91 -13.40
C PHE A 180 21.71 -4.36 -13.08
N TYR A 181 21.80 -3.21 -12.39
CA TYR A 181 23.08 -2.62 -12.01
C TYR A 181 23.86 -3.47 -11.01
N ASP A 182 23.18 -4.09 -10.05
CA ASP A 182 23.77 -5.06 -9.13
C ASP A 182 24.37 -6.25 -9.90
N LEU A 183 23.59 -6.88 -10.79
CA LEU A 183 24.02 -8.03 -11.59
C LEU A 183 25.24 -7.71 -12.46
N VAL A 184 25.23 -6.61 -13.21
CA VAL A 184 26.38 -6.28 -14.07
C VAL A 184 27.60 -5.82 -13.24
N SER A 185 27.41 -5.15 -12.10
CA SER A 185 28.49 -4.84 -11.14
C SER A 185 29.16 -6.11 -10.60
N TYR A 186 28.40 -7.17 -10.29
CA TYR A 186 28.99 -8.47 -9.96
C TYR A 186 29.81 -9.06 -11.13
N VAL A 187 29.27 -9.04 -12.35
CA VAL A 187 29.97 -9.54 -13.54
C VAL A 187 31.28 -8.77 -13.80
N PHE A 188 31.25 -7.45 -13.62
CA PHE A 188 32.42 -6.56 -13.74
C PHE A 188 33.53 -6.91 -12.75
N GLU A 189 33.15 -7.15 -11.49
CA GLU A 189 34.09 -7.47 -10.41
C GLU A 189 34.76 -8.83 -10.62
N ILE A 190 34.02 -9.86 -11.03
CA ILE A 190 34.60 -11.19 -11.28
C ILE A 190 35.42 -11.24 -12.58
N ALA A 191 35.04 -10.48 -13.61
CA ALA A 191 35.80 -10.37 -14.85
C ALA A 191 37.17 -9.70 -14.66
N ARG A 192 37.25 -8.70 -13.77
CA ARG A 192 38.50 -7.99 -13.45
C ARG A 192 39.35 -8.71 -12.40
N GLY A 193 38.71 -9.12 -11.30
CA GLY A 193 39.37 -9.71 -10.12
C GLY A 193 39.59 -11.22 -10.22
N GLY A 194 39.01 -11.88 -11.22
CA GLY A 194 39.18 -13.31 -11.46
C GLY A 194 38.66 -14.21 -10.34
N ALA A 195 39.16 -15.44 -10.29
CA ALA A 195 38.73 -16.45 -9.33
C ALA A 195 38.82 -16.02 -7.83
N PRO A 196 39.84 -15.26 -7.37
CA PRO A 196 39.86 -14.75 -5.99
C PRO A 196 38.67 -13.84 -5.66
N ARG A 197 38.32 -12.90 -6.56
CA ARG A 197 37.20 -11.97 -6.34
C ARG A 197 35.85 -12.66 -6.45
N ALA A 198 35.72 -13.63 -7.36
CA ALA A 198 34.55 -14.49 -7.44
C ALA A 198 34.35 -15.31 -6.16
N ALA A 199 35.42 -15.83 -5.55
CA ALA A 199 35.35 -16.55 -4.28
C ALA A 199 34.96 -15.64 -3.09
N GLU A 200 35.42 -14.39 -3.07
CA GLU A 200 35.08 -13.40 -2.04
C GLU A 200 33.62 -12.92 -2.12
N LEU A 201 33.11 -12.73 -3.34
CA LEU A 201 31.73 -12.26 -3.59
C LEU A 201 30.70 -13.39 -3.64
N LYS A 202 31.14 -14.66 -3.65
CA LYS A 202 30.27 -15.82 -3.66
C LYS A 202 29.36 -15.81 -2.42
N PRO A 203 28.02 -15.85 -2.58
CA PRO A 203 27.12 -15.89 -1.43
C PRO A 203 27.40 -17.13 -0.58
N SER A 204 27.26 -16.99 0.73
CA SER A 204 27.48 -18.08 1.68
C SER A 204 26.54 -19.26 1.42
N ALA A 205 26.91 -20.44 1.92
CA ALA A 205 26.04 -21.61 1.84
C ALA A 205 24.66 -21.32 2.46
N GLU A 206 24.59 -20.54 3.54
CA GLU A 206 23.35 -20.13 4.21
C GLU A 206 22.52 -19.16 3.36
N GLU A 207 23.15 -18.17 2.73
CA GLU A 207 22.46 -17.29 1.77
C GLU A 207 21.96 -18.07 0.55
N LEU A 208 22.63 -19.15 0.16
CA LEU A 208 22.19 -20.07 -0.91
C LEU A 208 21.26 -21.20 -0.41
N ILE A 209 21.04 -21.34 0.91
CA ILE A 209 20.10 -22.32 1.48
C ILE A 209 18.67 -21.86 1.20
N VAL A 210 18.15 -22.47 0.15
CA VAL A 210 16.74 -22.75 -0.12
C VAL A 210 16.12 -23.38 1.14
N LYS A 211 15.40 -22.58 1.98
CA LYS A 211 14.59 -23.11 3.11
C LYS A 211 13.61 -24.11 2.52
N ASP A 212 13.68 -25.40 2.88
CA ASP A 212 12.80 -26.42 2.30
C ASP A 212 11.37 -26.32 2.85
N ASP A 213 10.68 -25.28 2.40
CA ASP A 213 9.29 -24.94 2.72
C ASP A 213 8.27 -25.88 2.05
N THR A 214 8.73 -27.00 1.47
CA THR A 214 7.85 -28.08 1.02
C THR A 214 7.44 -29.04 2.14
N GLN A 215 8.04 -28.92 3.34
CA GLN A 215 7.80 -29.82 4.47
C GLN A 215 6.64 -29.36 5.37
N ASN A 216 5.94 -30.33 5.99
CA ASN A 216 4.79 -30.13 6.88
C ASN A 216 3.61 -29.30 6.29
N LEU A 217 3.38 -29.36 4.98
CA LEU A 217 2.24 -28.68 4.34
C LEU A 217 0.98 -29.54 4.27
N ASP A 218 -0.18 -28.93 4.49
CA ASP A 218 -1.51 -29.50 4.16
C ASP A 218 -1.74 -29.45 2.64
N HIS A 219 -0.94 -30.19 1.87
CA HIS A 219 -1.02 -30.23 0.40
C HIS A 219 -2.45 -30.57 -0.09
N ALA A 220 -3.11 -31.48 0.62
CA ALA A 220 -4.46 -31.92 0.27
C ALA A 220 -5.51 -30.83 0.51
N GLY A 221 -5.47 -30.12 1.64
CA GLY A 221 -6.38 -29.01 1.89
C GLY A 221 -6.07 -27.78 1.04
N ILE A 222 -4.80 -27.48 0.74
CA ILE A 222 -4.43 -26.40 -0.21
C ILE A 222 -5.11 -26.64 -1.55
N LEU A 223 -4.96 -27.85 -2.12
CA LEU A 223 -5.59 -28.20 -3.40
C LEU A 223 -7.12 -28.25 -3.34
N ARG A 224 -7.74 -28.66 -2.22
CA ARG A 224 -9.21 -28.60 -2.03
C ARG A 224 -9.77 -27.17 -1.99
N ARG A 225 -8.97 -26.18 -1.59
CA ARG A 225 -9.39 -24.78 -1.41
C ARG A 225 -9.25 -23.92 -2.67
N MET A 226 -8.53 -24.42 -3.69
CA MET A 226 -8.31 -23.73 -4.98
C MET A 226 -9.64 -23.35 -5.65
N ASN A 227 -9.82 -22.06 -5.92
CA ASN A 227 -11.03 -21.49 -6.52
C ASN A 227 -10.69 -20.44 -7.59
N GLN A 228 -11.70 -19.73 -8.12
CA GLN A 228 -11.52 -18.76 -9.20
C GLN A 228 -10.55 -17.61 -8.85
N ARG A 229 -10.42 -17.22 -7.57
CA ARG A 229 -9.42 -16.23 -7.14
C ARG A 229 -8.01 -16.80 -7.20
N ASP A 230 -7.82 -18.05 -6.77
CA ASP A 230 -6.54 -18.76 -6.86
C ASP A 230 -6.12 -19.00 -8.32
N PHE A 231 -7.08 -19.24 -9.22
CA PHE A 231 -6.82 -19.31 -10.67
C PHE A 231 -6.38 -17.95 -11.24
N ALA A 232 -7.03 -16.84 -10.85
CA ALA A 232 -6.67 -15.50 -11.28
C ALA A 232 -5.30 -15.05 -10.72
N GLU A 233 -4.97 -15.46 -9.50
CA GLU A 233 -3.67 -15.20 -8.88
C GLU A 233 -2.57 -16.05 -9.53
N GLY A 234 -2.85 -17.33 -9.81
CA GLY A 234 -2.00 -18.20 -10.62
C GLY A 234 -1.74 -17.64 -12.03
N GLU A 235 -2.75 -17.01 -12.65
CA GLU A 235 -2.58 -16.26 -13.90
C GLU A 235 -1.64 -15.06 -13.72
N ARG A 236 -1.87 -14.23 -12.70
CA ARG A 236 -1.04 -13.05 -12.40
C ARG A 236 0.42 -13.44 -12.26
N ILE A 237 0.70 -14.47 -11.47
CA ILE A 237 2.06 -14.96 -11.22
C ILE A 237 2.66 -15.61 -12.50
N TYR A 238 1.88 -16.40 -13.24
CA TYR A 238 2.34 -16.99 -14.52
C TYR A 238 2.78 -15.93 -15.53
N HIS A 239 1.98 -14.87 -15.71
CA HIS A 239 2.30 -13.77 -16.62
C HIS A 239 3.31 -12.77 -16.06
N GLY A 240 3.58 -12.82 -14.74
CA GLY A 240 4.70 -12.10 -14.12
C GLY A 240 6.05 -12.80 -14.36
N LEU A 241 6.09 -14.13 -14.20
CA LEU A 241 7.35 -14.88 -14.04
C LEU A 241 7.57 -15.99 -15.08
N CYS A 242 6.53 -16.78 -15.39
CA CYS A 242 6.68 -18.03 -16.14
C CYS A 242 6.64 -17.86 -17.66
N LYS A 243 5.88 -16.87 -18.16
CA LYS A 243 5.69 -16.63 -19.60
C LYS A 243 7.01 -16.39 -20.35
N ASN A 244 7.99 -15.77 -19.70
CA ASN A 244 9.28 -15.39 -20.31
C ASN A 244 10.08 -16.62 -20.77
N CYS A 245 9.83 -17.78 -20.15
CA CYS A 245 10.46 -19.05 -20.52
C CYS A 245 9.53 -19.94 -21.36
N HIS A 246 8.23 -19.97 -21.04
CA HIS A 246 7.26 -20.92 -21.57
C HIS A 246 6.32 -20.37 -22.66
N GLY A 247 6.47 -19.11 -23.03
CA GLY A 247 5.58 -18.40 -23.95
C GLY A 247 4.34 -17.84 -23.24
N VAL A 248 3.73 -16.79 -23.81
CA VAL A 248 2.48 -16.19 -23.30
C VAL A 248 1.30 -17.16 -23.38
N ASP A 249 1.33 -18.07 -24.35
CA ASP A 249 0.32 -19.11 -24.61
C ASP A 249 0.59 -20.44 -23.88
N GLY A 250 1.70 -20.53 -23.12
CA GLY A 250 2.20 -21.76 -22.50
C GLY A 250 2.52 -22.91 -23.45
N ASN A 251 2.52 -22.67 -24.77
CA ASN A 251 2.56 -23.71 -25.81
C ASN A 251 3.58 -23.43 -26.92
N THR A 252 4.13 -22.22 -26.96
CA THR A 252 5.18 -21.76 -27.86
C THR A 252 6.33 -21.24 -27.01
N PRO A 253 7.19 -22.13 -26.45
CA PRO A 253 8.19 -21.73 -25.47
C PRO A 253 9.26 -20.81 -26.04
N SER A 254 9.55 -19.73 -25.32
CA SER A 254 10.61 -18.78 -25.68
C SER A 254 12.01 -19.39 -25.49
N LEU A 255 12.16 -20.37 -24.59
CA LEU A 255 13.39 -21.15 -24.43
C LEU A 255 13.29 -22.50 -25.17
N PRO A 256 14.27 -22.88 -26.01
CA PRO A 256 14.30 -24.19 -26.67
C PRO A 256 14.25 -25.40 -25.71
N THR A 257 14.68 -25.20 -24.46
CA THR A 257 14.73 -26.22 -23.42
C THR A 257 13.47 -26.30 -22.56
N ALA A 258 12.62 -25.25 -22.60
CA ALA A 258 11.33 -25.23 -21.91
C ALA A 258 10.29 -26.08 -22.64
N ARG A 259 9.22 -26.47 -21.92
CA ARG A 259 8.20 -27.39 -22.42
C ARG A 259 6.89 -26.67 -22.72
N ALA A 260 6.27 -27.05 -23.83
CA ALA A 260 4.92 -26.62 -24.21
C ALA A 260 3.87 -27.39 -23.38
N PHE A 261 3.23 -26.71 -22.42
CA PHE A 261 2.37 -27.32 -21.41
C PHE A 261 1.15 -28.04 -21.99
N GLY A 262 0.61 -27.62 -23.13
CA GLY A 262 -0.53 -28.30 -23.77
C GLY A 262 -0.16 -29.42 -24.74
N LYS A 263 1.11 -29.51 -25.18
CA LYS A 263 1.53 -30.36 -26.31
C LYS A 263 2.60 -31.40 -25.99
N GLN A 264 3.41 -31.19 -24.95
CA GLN A 264 4.58 -32.02 -24.65
C GLN A 264 4.47 -32.70 -23.27
N PRO A 265 5.05 -33.90 -23.09
CA PRO A 265 5.13 -34.55 -21.79
C PRO A 265 6.08 -33.77 -20.86
N LEU A 266 5.68 -33.62 -19.59
CA LEU A 266 6.48 -32.94 -18.57
C LEU A 266 7.51 -33.92 -17.96
N LYS A 267 8.80 -33.59 -18.12
CA LYS A 267 9.94 -34.45 -17.72
C LYS A 267 9.95 -34.90 -16.25
N PHE A 268 9.35 -34.12 -15.34
CA PHE A 268 9.52 -34.30 -13.89
C PHE A 268 8.24 -34.74 -13.15
N GLY A 269 7.16 -34.98 -13.91
CA GLY A 269 5.83 -35.28 -13.39
C GLY A 269 4.80 -34.25 -13.87
N ALA A 270 3.55 -34.71 -14.00
CA ALA A 270 2.45 -33.94 -14.58
C ALA A 270 1.22 -33.87 -13.65
N ASP A 271 1.34 -34.26 -12.39
CA ASP A 271 0.35 -34.06 -11.31
C ASP A 271 0.65 -32.77 -10.52
N PRO A 272 -0.32 -32.22 -9.75
CA PRO A 272 -0.13 -30.95 -9.06
C PRO A 272 1.05 -30.92 -8.08
N TYR A 273 1.29 -32.01 -7.36
CA TYR A 273 2.36 -32.09 -6.35
C TYR A 273 3.74 -32.16 -6.98
N ARG A 274 3.94 -32.95 -8.06
CA ARG A 274 5.23 -32.97 -8.76
C ARG A 274 5.51 -31.68 -9.52
N MET A 275 4.48 -31.01 -10.06
CA MET A 275 4.62 -29.66 -10.61
C MET A 275 4.99 -28.65 -9.51
N PHE A 276 4.34 -28.71 -8.33
CA PHE A 276 4.71 -27.91 -7.16
C PHE A 276 6.16 -28.16 -6.72
N LEU A 277 6.61 -29.41 -6.63
CA LEU A 277 8.00 -29.76 -6.30
C LEU A 277 8.98 -29.24 -7.36
N THR A 278 8.61 -29.25 -8.64
CA THR A 278 9.43 -28.70 -9.73
C THR A 278 9.59 -27.18 -9.57
N LEU A 279 8.52 -26.46 -9.23
CA LEU A 279 8.62 -25.04 -8.88
C LEU A 279 9.40 -24.81 -7.57
N SER A 280 9.27 -25.69 -6.58
CA SER A 280 9.87 -25.49 -5.26
C SER A 280 11.36 -25.78 -5.20
N LYS A 281 11.82 -26.80 -5.92
CA LYS A 281 13.21 -27.29 -5.86
C LYS A 281 14.01 -26.99 -7.15
N GLY A 282 13.34 -26.54 -8.21
CA GLY A 282 13.93 -26.39 -9.54
C GLY A 282 14.21 -27.76 -10.18
N ASN A 283 14.42 -27.79 -11.51
CA ASN A 283 14.90 -29.00 -12.18
C ASN A 283 15.46 -28.71 -13.58
N GLY A 284 16.59 -29.34 -13.93
CA GLY A 284 17.35 -29.01 -15.14
C GLY A 284 17.75 -27.52 -15.16
N LEU A 285 17.47 -26.83 -16.28
CA LEU A 285 17.69 -25.38 -16.38
C LEU A 285 16.72 -24.54 -15.54
N MET A 286 15.52 -25.04 -15.23
CA MET A 286 14.53 -24.30 -14.44
C MET A 286 15.04 -24.08 -13.00
N GLY A 287 15.11 -22.82 -12.56
CA GLY A 287 15.42 -22.46 -11.16
C GLY A 287 14.22 -22.66 -10.22
N PRO A 288 14.45 -22.81 -8.90
CA PRO A 288 13.39 -22.83 -7.90
C PRO A 288 12.73 -21.44 -7.74
N MET A 289 11.39 -21.42 -7.69
CA MET A 289 10.54 -20.23 -7.53
C MET A 289 10.22 -19.98 -6.05
N GLN A 290 11.22 -19.98 -5.17
CA GLN A 290 11.03 -19.89 -3.71
C GLN A 290 10.74 -18.49 -3.15
N HIS A 291 10.78 -17.46 -4.00
CA HIS A 291 10.23 -16.14 -3.64
C HIS A 291 8.70 -16.16 -3.57
N LEU A 292 8.05 -17.21 -4.08
CA LEU A 292 6.62 -17.49 -3.92
C LEU A 292 6.40 -18.40 -2.71
N SER A 293 5.39 -18.09 -1.90
CA SER A 293 4.91 -19.01 -0.85
C SER A 293 4.47 -20.37 -1.44
N PRO A 294 4.38 -21.43 -0.62
CA PRO A 294 3.92 -22.73 -1.12
C PRO A 294 2.51 -22.67 -1.75
N LYS A 295 1.62 -21.83 -1.23
CA LYS A 295 0.28 -21.59 -1.77
C LYS A 295 0.33 -20.92 -3.14
N GLU A 296 1.17 -19.90 -3.33
CA GLU A 296 1.35 -19.21 -4.62
C GLU A 296 1.92 -20.14 -5.70
N ARG A 297 2.86 -21.02 -5.36
CA ARG A 297 3.31 -22.09 -6.28
C ARG A 297 2.16 -23.01 -6.69
N TYR A 298 1.28 -23.37 -5.76
CA TYR A 298 0.07 -24.14 -6.09
C TYR A 298 -0.94 -23.38 -6.96
N GLN A 299 -1.09 -22.06 -6.77
CA GLN A 299 -1.93 -21.21 -7.61
C GLN A 299 -1.43 -21.20 -9.06
N VAL A 300 -0.11 -21.02 -9.29
CA VAL A 300 0.52 -21.12 -10.62
C VAL A 300 0.29 -22.50 -11.25
N VAL A 301 0.49 -23.58 -10.48
CA VAL A 301 0.23 -24.94 -10.95
C VAL A 301 -1.24 -25.11 -11.34
N HIS A 302 -2.18 -24.61 -10.53
CA HIS A 302 -3.60 -24.67 -10.83
C HIS A 302 -3.93 -23.94 -12.15
N TYR A 303 -3.41 -22.73 -12.36
CA TYR A 303 -3.57 -22.00 -13.61
C TYR A 303 -3.03 -22.77 -14.82
N ILE A 304 -1.76 -23.22 -14.78
CA ILE A 304 -1.13 -23.95 -15.90
C ILE A 304 -1.94 -25.20 -16.27
N ARG A 305 -2.37 -25.96 -15.26
CA ARG A 305 -3.16 -27.18 -15.46
C ARG A 305 -4.50 -26.89 -16.12
N GLU A 306 -5.28 -25.98 -15.56
CA GLU A 306 -6.63 -25.69 -16.03
C GLU A 306 -6.64 -24.95 -17.37
N LYS A 307 -5.69 -24.03 -17.60
CA LYS A 307 -5.63 -23.20 -18.81
C LYS A 307 -4.93 -23.88 -19.99
N PHE A 308 -3.80 -24.54 -19.77
CA PHE A 308 -2.94 -25.04 -20.87
C PHE A 308 -2.94 -26.56 -21.00
N MET A 309 -2.97 -27.32 -19.90
CA MET A 309 -2.91 -28.78 -19.96
C MET A 309 -4.27 -29.42 -20.23
N LYS A 310 -5.31 -29.02 -19.49
CA LYS A 310 -6.67 -29.56 -19.57
C LYS A 310 -7.30 -29.57 -20.98
N PRO A 311 -7.04 -28.60 -21.88
CA PRO A 311 -7.62 -28.63 -23.23
C PRO A 311 -7.04 -29.70 -24.17
N GLY A 312 -5.88 -30.31 -23.88
CA GLY A 312 -5.25 -31.21 -24.86
C GLY A 312 -3.97 -31.97 -24.46
N ASN A 313 -3.38 -31.76 -23.29
CA ASN A 313 -2.22 -32.56 -22.86
C ASN A 313 -2.69 -33.93 -22.33
N PRO A 314 -2.27 -35.07 -22.93
CA PRO A 314 -2.68 -36.40 -22.50
C PRO A 314 -2.19 -36.79 -21.08
N ALA A 315 -1.24 -36.05 -20.51
CA ALA A 315 -0.79 -36.22 -19.13
C ALA A 315 -1.62 -35.43 -18.10
N TYR A 316 -2.63 -34.66 -18.52
CA TYR A 316 -3.55 -34.00 -17.59
C TYR A 316 -4.45 -35.03 -16.89
N GLN A 317 -4.53 -34.92 -15.56
CA GLN A 317 -5.49 -35.66 -14.74
C GLN A 317 -6.21 -34.69 -13.78
N PRO A 318 -7.52 -34.86 -13.53
CA PRO A 318 -8.24 -34.07 -12.54
C PRO A 318 -7.78 -34.42 -11.12
N VAL A 319 -7.86 -33.45 -10.20
CA VAL A 319 -7.59 -33.69 -8.77
C VAL A 319 -8.74 -34.49 -8.17
N THR A 320 -8.49 -35.75 -7.79
CA THR A 320 -9.49 -36.65 -7.20
C THR A 320 -9.32 -36.81 -5.69
N GLN A 321 -10.38 -37.22 -4.99
CA GLN A 321 -10.31 -37.51 -3.56
C GLN A 321 -9.44 -38.74 -3.24
N ALA A 322 -9.11 -39.59 -4.22
CA ALA A 322 -8.11 -40.65 -4.08
C ALA A 322 -6.70 -40.05 -4.08
N TYR A 323 -6.34 -39.28 -5.11
CA TYR A 323 -5.08 -38.55 -5.21
C TYR A 323 -4.82 -37.67 -3.97
N LEU A 324 -5.84 -36.96 -3.47
CA LEU A 324 -5.72 -36.13 -2.26
C LEU A 324 -5.45 -36.92 -0.96
N LYS A 325 -5.57 -38.25 -0.95
CA LYS A 325 -5.16 -39.13 0.17
C LYS A 325 -3.73 -39.67 0.02
N GLU A 326 -3.18 -39.64 -1.19
CA GLU A 326 -1.82 -40.11 -1.52
C GLU A 326 -0.76 -39.01 -1.29
N LEU A 327 -1.19 -37.77 -1.10
CA LEU A 327 -0.32 -36.63 -0.80
C LEU A 327 0.29 -36.72 0.61
N PRO A 328 1.51 -36.19 0.81
CA PRO A 328 2.12 -36.12 2.14
C PRO A 328 1.22 -35.37 3.13
N PRO A 329 1.11 -35.85 4.39
CA PRO A 329 0.39 -35.14 5.44
C PRO A 329 1.21 -33.96 5.98
N GLY A 330 0.51 -32.95 6.48
CA GLY A 330 1.09 -31.78 7.13
C GLY A 330 0.00 -30.85 7.66
N THR A 331 0.40 -29.80 8.38
CA THR A 331 -0.51 -28.83 9.02
C THR A 331 -0.40 -27.41 8.48
N GLY A 332 0.68 -27.07 7.78
CA GLY A 332 0.93 -25.72 7.26
C GLY A 332 -0.01 -25.36 6.11
N SER A 333 -0.58 -24.14 6.16
CA SER A 333 -1.45 -23.59 5.12
C SER A 333 -0.73 -23.27 3.80
N GLY A 334 0.60 -23.22 3.82
CA GLY A 334 1.44 -22.79 2.70
C GLY A 334 1.44 -21.28 2.47
N GLU A 335 0.94 -20.49 3.41
CA GLU A 335 1.04 -19.02 3.39
C GLU A 335 2.38 -18.57 4.00
N PHE A 336 2.71 -17.27 3.89
CA PHE A 336 3.97 -16.75 4.43
C PHE A 336 4.04 -16.91 5.96
N ASP A 337 5.27 -17.08 6.45
CA ASP A 337 5.61 -17.17 7.88
C ASP A 337 5.60 -15.76 8.47
N LEU A 338 4.62 -15.43 9.31
CA LEU A 338 4.26 -14.05 9.70
C LEU A 338 4.71 -13.66 11.11
N ASP A 339 5.47 -14.52 11.80
CA ASP A 339 5.81 -14.37 13.22
C ASP A 339 7.01 -13.43 13.47
N ILE A 340 6.95 -12.25 12.84
CA ILE A 340 7.93 -11.16 12.99
C ILE A 340 7.30 -10.06 13.85
N GLU A 341 7.79 -9.86 15.08
CA GLU A 341 7.32 -8.73 15.90
C GLU A 341 7.82 -7.40 15.31
N ARG A 342 6.87 -6.52 14.97
CA ARG A 342 7.14 -5.15 14.54
C ARG A 342 7.26 -4.22 15.75
N ASP A 343 8.24 -3.33 15.73
CA ASP A 343 8.37 -2.28 16.74
C ASP A 343 7.55 -1.05 16.38
N PHE A 344 6.62 -0.68 17.26
CA PHE A 344 5.74 0.48 17.16
C PHE A 344 6.19 1.64 18.07
N GLY A 345 7.23 1.44 18.89
CA GLY A 345 7.53 2.27 20.04
C GLY A 345 6.76 1.79 21.30
N PRO A 346 6.56 2.65 22.31
CA PRO A 346 5.89 2.27 23.55
C PRO A 346 4.38 2.08 23.40
N ALA A 347 3.76 2.56 22.31
CA ALA A 347 2.31 2.51 22.12
C ALA A 347 1.89 2.33 20.66
N LEU A 348 0.62 1.94 20.45
CA LEU A 348 -0.07 1.89 19.17
C LEU A 348 -1.45 2.50 19.33
N ALA A 349 -1.74 3.53 18.53
CA ALA A 349 -3.08 4.05 18.30
C ALA A 349 -3.79 3.18 17.26
N SER A 350 -4.96 2.64 17.63
CA SER A 350 -5.77 1.77 16.78
C SER A 350 -7.21 1.72 17.27
N GLN A 351 -8.05 0.87 16.67
CA GLN A 351 -9.21 0.32 17.40
C GLN A 351 -8.76 -0.85 18.28
N LEU A 352 -9.52 -1.14 19.34
CA LEU A 352 -9.40 -2.37 20.13
C LEU A 352 -10.67 -3.20 19.95
N SER A 353 -10.51 -4.40 19.41
CA SER A 353 -11.58 -5.27 18.95
C SER A 353 -12.51 -4.51 17.97
N ARG A 354 -13.82 -4.80 18.00
CA ARG A 354 -14.86 -3.96 17.34
C ARG A 354 -15.58 -3.03 18.32
N ILE A 355 -15.10 -2.91 19.56
CA ILE A 355 -15.77 -2.19 20.64
C ILE A 355 -15.30 -0.73 20.67
N THR A 356 -14.03 -0.53 21.01
CA THR A 356 -13.38 0.78 21.16
C THR A 356 -12.76 1.20 19.83
N THR A 357 -13.30 2.24 19.22
CA THR A 357 -12.89 2.66 17.86
C THR A 357 -11.71 3.62 17.83
N SER A 358 -11.38 4.26 18.94
CA SER A 358 -10.19 5.08 19.11
C SER A 358 -9.52 4.70 20.43
N ALA A 359 -8.46 3.91 20.34
CA ALA A 359 -7.75 3.36 21.49
C ALA A 359 -6.26 3.66 21.40
N LEU A 360 -5.63 3.97 22.53
CA LEU A 360 -4.17 3.99 22.67
C LEU A 360 -3.75 2.82 23.55
N THR A 361 -3.08 1.84 22.97
CA THR A 361 -2.58 0.66 23.67
C THR A 361 -1.10 0.83 23.96
N VAL A 362 -0.70 0.70 25.23
CA VAL A 362 0.63 1.06 25.75
C VAL A 362 1.28 -0.17 26.40
N LYS A 363 2.53 -0.47 26.01
CA LYS A 363 3.39 -1.47 26.67
C LYS A 363 3.86 -0.88 28.01
N LEU A 364 3.39 -1.40 29.15
CA LEU A 364 3.85 -0.95 30.47
C LEU A 364 5.15 -1.63 30.89
N ASN A 365 5.34 -2.87 30.46
CA ASN A 365 6.60 -3.61 30.42
C ASN A 365 6.45 -4.79 29.42
N GLU A 366 7.40 -5.72 29.41
CA GLU A 366 7.37 -6.90 28.52
C GLU A 366 6.18 -7.86 28.75
N GLN A 367 5.48 -7.75 29.88
CA GLN A 367 4.39 -8.65 30.26
C GLN A 367 3.02 -7.98 30.26
N ILE A 368 2.92 -6.73 30.73
CA ILE A 368 1.67 -6.03 31.03
C ILE A 368 1.41 -4.93 30.01
N THR A 369 0.21 -4.94 29.45
CA THR A 369 -0.28 -3.98 28.46
C THR A 369 -1.58 -3.36 28.94
N ILE A 370 -1.69 -2.04 28.84
CA ILE A 370 -2.92 -1.28 29.11
C ILE A 370 -3.43 -0.63 27.83
N SER A 371 -4.73 -0.41 27.72
CA SER A 371 -5.35 0.31 26.60
C SER A 371 -6.39 1.29 27.13
N TYR A 372 -6.41 2.49 26.55
CA TYR A 372 -7.35 3.57 26.89
C TYR A 372 -8.23 3.89 25.71
N ASP A 373 -9.53 4.11 25.94
CA ASP A 373 -10.42 4.75 24.97
C ASP A 373 -10.11 6.25 24.92
N LEU A 374 -9.54 6.75 23.83
CA LEU A 374 -9.11 8.15 23.72
C LEU A 374 -10.27 9.16 23.66
N HIS A 375 -11.51 8.69 23.53
CA HIS A 375 -12.70 9.55 23.57
C HIS A 375 -13.26 9.73 24.99
N THR A 376 -12.89 8.88 25.94
CA THR A 376 -13.41 8.91 27.32
C THR A 376 -12.33 8.84 28.40
N LEU A 377 -11.08 8.53 28.03
CA LEU A 377 -9.93 8.15 28.88
C LEU A 377 -10.23 7.01 29.87
N ASN A 378 -11.33 6.29 29.66
CA ASN A 378 -11.60 5.05 30.38
C ASN A 378 -10.59 3.99 29.94
N GLN A 379 -10.18 3.11 30.86
CA GLN A 379 -9.39 1.93 30.48
C GLN A 379 -10.27 0.99 29.64
N ALA A 380 -9.91 0.84 28.37
CA ALA A 380 -10.51 -0.10 27.42
C ALA A 380 -10.08 -1.55 27.69
N GLY A 381 -8.89 -1.75 28.26
CA GLY A 381 -8.43 -3.07 28.72
C GLY A 381 -7.10 -3.02 29.45
N LEU A 382 -6.82 -4.08 30.21
CA LEU A 382 -5.56 -4.32 30.91
C LEU A 382 -5.31 -5.83 30.97
N TRP A 383 -4.17 -6.29 30.48
CA TRP A 383 -3.86 -7.71 30.34
C TRP A 383 -2.37 -8.04 30.52
N GLN A 384 -2.09 -9.33 30.75
CA GLN A 384 -0.74 -9.89 30.85
C GLN A 384 -0.49 -10.96 29.78
N GLY A 385 0.75 -11.06 29.29
CA GLY A 385 1.17 -12.06 28.31
C GLY A 385 1.29 -11.53 26.87
N GLY A 386 1.72 -10.28 26.72
CA GLY A 386 2.05 -9.68 25.42
C GLY A 386 1.24 -8.42 25.10
N PHE A 387 1.53 -7.85 23.93
CA PHE A 387 0.88 -6.62 23.43
C PHE A 387 -0.45 -6.94 22.73
N LEU A 388 -0.54 -6.76 21.42
CA LEU A 388 -1.74 -7.03 20.62
C LEU A 388 -1.52 -8.24 19.70
N ASP A 389 -2.59 -8.98 19.44
CA ASP A 389 -2.67 -9.87 18.29
C ASP A 389 -3.02 -9.02 17.06
N LEU A 390 -2.08 -8.99 16.12
CA LEU A 390 -2.15 -8.21 14.89
C LEU A 390 -2.20 -9.10 13.65
N SER A 391 -2.33 -10.43 13.81
CA SER A 391 -2.19 -11.44 12.76
C SER A 391 -3.17 -11.28 11.58
N GLU A 392 -4.33 -10.69 11.83
CA GLU A 392 -5.38 -10.41 10.83
C GLU A 392 -5.37 -8.95 10.32
N THR A 393 -4.49 -8.11 10.87
CA THR A 393 -4.49 -6.64 10.67
C THR A 393 -3.56 -6.20 9.53
N GLN A 394 -3.63 -4.92 9.17
CA GLN A 394 -2.78 -4.27 8.18
C GLN A 394 -1.29 -4.23 8.54
N HIS A 395 -0.93 -4.49 9.81
CA HIS A 395 0.46 -4.55 10.25
C HIS A 395 1.16 -5.85 9.83
N ILE A 396 0.39 -6.89 9.51
CA ILE A 396 0.90 -8.23 9.17
C ILE A 396 0.39 -8.71 7.80
N ARG A 397 -0.86 -8.37 7.42
CA ARG A 397 -1.46 -8.74 6.13
C ARG A 397 -1.62 -7.54 5.21
N GLY A 398 -1.41 -7.75 3.90
CA GLY A 398 -1.55 -6.69 2.90
C GLY A 398 -2.94 -6.04 2.92
N ARG A 399 -4.00 -6.86 2.90
CA ARG A 399 -5.39 -6.35 2.92
C ARG A 399 -5.91 -5.96 4.33
N GLY A 400 -5.39 -6.61 5.37
CA GLY A 400 -5.71 -6.32 6.79
C GLY A 400 -7.19 -6.31 7.13
N GLU A 401 -7.91 -7.43 6.98
CA GLU A 401 -9.38 -7.48 7.14
C GLU A 401 -9.88 -7.58 8.60
N GLY A 402 -8.97 -7.90 9.53
CA GLY A 402 -9.23 -8.03 10.95
C GLY A 402 -9.16 -6.71 11.73
N VAL A 403 -9.01 -6.85 13.04
CA VAL A 403 -8.90 -5.74 14.01
C VAL A 403 -7.89 -6.15 15.09
N PRO A 404 -7.17 -5.23 15.73
CA PRO A 404 -6.29 -5.57 16.86
C PRO A 404 -7.09 -6.16 18.03
N GLU A 405 -6.63 -7.29 18.57
CA GLU A 405 -7.22 -7.93 19.75
C GLU A 405 -6.16 -8.04 20.87
N PRO A 406 -6.54 -8.11 22.16
CA PRO A 406 -5.59 -8.39 23.25
C PRO A 406 -4.90 -9.75 23.06
N LYS A 407 -3.57 -9.80 22.98
CA LYS A 407 -2.81 -11.06 22.87
C LYS A 407 -2.81 -11.88 24.17
N GLY A 408 -2.88 -11.18 25.30
CA GLY A 408 -2.74 -11.74 26.64
C GLY A 408 -4.05 -12.02 27.37
N LYS A 409 -3.94 -12.51 28.60
CA LYS A 409 -5.07 -12.74 29.52
C LYS A 409 -5.39 -11.46 30.28
N LYS A 410 -6.65 -11.02 30.27
CA LYS A 410 -7.15 -9.89 31.06
C LYS A 410 -6.73 -10.03 32.54
N LEU A 411 -6.29 -8.94 33.15
CA LEU A 411 -6.06 -8.86 34.59
C LEU A 411 -7.40 -8.58 35.29
N ALA A 412 -8.09 -9.67 35.64
CA ALA A 412 -9.38 -9.65 36.33
C ALA A 412 -9.31 -8.77 37.60
N GLY A 413 -10.31 -7.91 37.78
CA GLY A 413 -10.40 -7.02 38.94
C GLY A 413 -9.54 -5.75 38.89
N LEU A 414 -8.68 -5.56 37.88
CA LEU A 414 -7.95 -4.30 37.64
C LEU A 414 -8.59 -3.40 36.56
N ALA A 415 -9.79 -3.75 36.12
CA ALA A 415 -10.59 -2.95 35.21
C ALA A 415 -11.34 -1.82 35.93
N GLY A 416 -11.82 -0.82 35.18
CA GLY A 416 -12.74 0.19 35.71
C GLY A 416 -12.15 1.57 36.00
N TRP A 417 -10.93 1.87 35.51
CA TRP A 417 -10.41 3.25 35.48
C TRP A 417 -11.35 4.13 34.67
N GLN A 418 -12.01 5.09 35.32
CA GLN A 418 -13.01 5.98 34.72
C GLN A 418 -13.05 7.33 35.45
N TRP A 419 -12.93 8.43 34.71
CA TRP A 419 -13.16 9.77 35.22
C TRP A 419 -14.65 10.12 35.31
N GLY A 420 -15.00 10.89 36.35
CA GLY A 420 -16.30 11.51 36.51
C GLY A 420 -16.42 12.87 35.84
N HIS A 421 -17.65 13.39 35.79
CA HIS A 421 -17.99 14.75 35.39
C HIS A 421 -18.96 15.32 36.44
N GLU A 422 -18.72 16.56 36.88
CA GLU A 422 -19.54 17.27 37.89
C GLU A 422 -19.79 16.46 39.17
N GLY A 423 -18.76 15.72 39.60
CA GLY A 423 -18.79 14.94 40.85
C GLY A 423 -19.49 13.59 40.75
N THR A 424 -19.96 13.17 39.56
CA THR A 424 -20.55 11.84 39.36
C THR A 424 -19.80 11.01 38.31
N LEU A 425 -19.77 9.70 38.49
CA LEU A 425 -19.31 8.73 37.48
C LEU A 425 -20.44 8.29 36.53
N ASP A 426 -21.69 8.59 36.87
CA ASP A 426 -22.91 8.14 36.18
C ASP A 426 -23.66 9.33 35.57
N TYR A 427 -22.97 10.07 34.69
CA TYR A 427 -23.52 11.20 33.95
C TYR A 427 -24.19 10.75 32.63
N PRO A 428 -25.25 11.45 32.17
CA PRO A 428 -25.96 11.09 30.94
C PRO A 428 -25.06 11.18 29.71
N ARG A 429 -25.26 10.23 28.78
CA ARG A 429 -24.48 10.09 27.52
C ARG A 429 -25.36 9.80 26.30
N GLU A 430 -26.67 9.66 26.48
CA GLU A 430 -27.66 9.27 25.47
C GLU A 430 -27.78 10.24 24.29
N ASN A 431 -27.38 11.50 24.48
CA ASN A 431 -27.34 12.53 23.43
C ASN A 431 -25.96 12.67 22.76
N LEU A 432 -24.95 11.91 23.20
CA LEU A 432 -23.60 11.92 22.62
C LEU A 432 -23.49 10.92 21.46
N ARG A 433 -22.51 11.14 20.59
CA ARG A 433 -22.19 10.16 19.53
C ARG A 433 -21.49 8.95 20.16
N PRO A 434 -21.93 7.71 19.92
CA PRO A 434 -21.39 6.52 20.59
C PRO A 434 -19.95 6.14 20.18
N ARG A 435 -19.35 6.90 19.26
CA ARG A 435 -18.00 6.70 18.68
C ARG A 435 -17.27 8.03 18.42
N GLY A 436 -17.63 9.08 19.16
CA GLY A 436 -16.97 10.39 19.17
C GLY A 436 -16.46 10.74 20.58
N PRO A 437 -15.67 11.82 20.74
CA PRO A 437 -15.19 12.28 22.03
C PRO A 437 -16.34 12.76 22.92
N LEU A 438 -16.12 12.74 24.24
CA LEU A 438 -16.92 13.53 25.17
C LEU A 438 -16.78 15.03 24.86
N PRO A 439 -17.71 15.89 25.31
CA PRO A 439 -17.57 17.34 25.17
C PRO A 439 -16.29 17.87 25.84
N ASP A 440 -15.55 18.77 25.18
CA ASP A 440 -14.26 19.29 25.65
C ASP A 440 -14.29 19.86 27.08
N LYS A 441 -15.44 20.42 27.50
CA LYS A 441 -15.66 20.94 28.85
C LYS A 441 -15.65 19.85 29.93
N TRP A 442 -16.00 18.62 29.57
CA TRP A 442 -16.02 17.45 30.44
C TRP A 442 -14.68 16.72 30.40
N LEU A 443 -14.16 16.52 29.20
CA LEU A 443 -12.88 15.88 28.95
C LEU A 443 -12.29 16.43 27.66
N HIS A 444 -11.03 16.87 27.70
CA HIS A 444 -10.26 17.25 26.52
C HIS A 444 -8.92 16.50 26.53
N TYR A 445 -8.70 15.61 25.55
CA TYR A 445 -7.45 14.88 25.41
C TYR A 445 -6.46 15.70 24.57
N HIS A 446 -5.38 16.19 25.19
CA HIS A 446 -4.37 17.01 24.51
C HIS A 446 -3.42 16.16 23.66
N GLY A 447 -3.11 14.93 24.11
CA GLY A 447 -2.16 14.04 23.44
C GLY A 447 -1.37 13.18 24.41
N HIS A 448 -0.24 12.65 23.94
CA HIS A 448 0.70 11.91 24.78
C HIS A 448 2.16 12.23 24.45
N TYR A 449 2.97 12.27 25.50
CA TYR A 449 4.42 12.43 25.42
C TYR A 449 5.09 11.05 25.47
N VAL A 450 6.12 10.86 24.65
CA VAL A 450 7.00 9.70 24.64
C VAL A 450 8.34 10.11 25.26
N HIS A 451 8.84 9.30 26.20
CA HIS A 451 10.13 9.50 26.83
C HIS A 451 10.88 8.15 26.87
N GLY A 452 11.58 7.84 25.78
CA GLY A 452 12.14 6.50 25.57
C GLY A 452 11.03 5.45 25.52
N LYS A 453 11.02 4.50 26.45
CA LYS A 453 9.99 3.45 26.58
C LYS A 453 8.83 3.83 27.52
N GLN A 454 8.84 5.03 28.10
CA GLN A 454 7.74 5.53 28.94
C GLN A 454 6.83 6.47 28.14
N LEU A 455 5.58 6.59 28.60
CA LEU A 455 4.56 7.45 27.98
C LEU A 455 3.80 8.22 29.06
N VAL A 456 3.59 9.52 28.85
CA VAL A 456 2.75 10.38 29.71
C VAL A 456 1.53 10.84 28.92
N LEU A 457 0.34 10.46 29.36
CA LEU A 457 -0.92 10.98 28.83
C LEU A 457 -1.12 12.42 29.33
N SER A 458 -1.66 13.30 28.50
CA SER A 458 -2.01 14.67 28.88
C SER A 458 -3.43 15.00 28.44
N TYR A 459 -4.26 15.41 29.40
CA TYR A 459 -5.67 15.70 29.19
C TYR A 459 -6.21 16.60 30.31
N ALA A 460 -7.33 17.26 30.08
CA ALA A 460 -8.09 17.96 31.11
C ALA A 460 -9.39 17.19 31.41
N ILE A 461 -9.74 17.07 32.69
CA ILE A 461 -11.06 16.59 33.14
C ILE A 461 -11.75 17.77 33.79
N ASP A 462 -12.95 18.10 33.30
CA ASP A 462 -13.80 19.13 33.90
C ASP A 462 -13.11 20.53 33.95
N GLY A 463 -12.21 20.78 33.00
CA GLY A 463 -11.34 21.97 32.90
C GLY A 463 -10.10 21.95 33.80
N ARG A 464 -9.85 20.86 34.54
CA ARG A 464 -8.69 20.67 35.41
C ARG A 464 -7.64 19.80 34.72
N GLU A 465 -6.45 20.36 34.53
CA GLU A 465 -5.32 19.72 33.83
C GLU A 465 -4.80 18.47 34.56
N ILE A 466 -4.52 17.40 33.81
CA ILE A 466 -4.00 16.13 34.31
C ILE A 466 -2.87 15.64 33.40
N GLN A 467 -1.82 15.12 34.05
CA GLN A 467 -0.80 14.30 33.39
C GLN A 467 -0.69 12.97 34.11
N GLU A 468 -0.77 11.88 33.34
CA GLU A 468 -0.82 10.51 33.86
C GLU A 468 0.33 9.68 33.28
N LEU A 469 1.13 9.10 34.17
CA LEU A 469 2.17 8.12 33.85
C LEU A 469 1.72 6.75 34.39
N PRO A 470 1.16 5.86 33.56
CA PRO A 470 0.84 4.50 33.96
C PRO A 470 2.09 3.61 33.95
N GLN A 471 2.24 2.74 34.95
CA GLN A 471 3.38 1.84 35.09
C GLN A 471 2.97 0.49 35.69
N ALA A 472 3.55 -0.59 35.19
CA ALA A 472 3.48 -1.89 35.86
C ALA A 472 4.40 -1.91 37.10
N ILE A 473 3.97 -2.54 38.19
CA ILE A 473 4.83 -2.75 39.37
C ILE A 473 5.63 -4.06 39.21
N PRO A 474 6.97 -4.04 39.25
CA PRO A 474 7.78 -5.24 39.08
C PRO A 474 7.44 -6.36 40.08
N GLY A 475 7.25 -7.57 39.56
CA GLY A 475 6.96 -8.77 40.37
C GLY A 475 5.57 -8.84 40.99
N GLN A 476 4.65 -7.94 40.62
CA GLN A 476 3.30 -7.85 41.20
C GLN A 476 2.22 -7.80 40.12
N THR A 477 1.02 -8.29 40.44
CA THR A 477 -0.18 -8.09 39.58
C THR A 477 -0.84 -6.76 39.96
N ALA A 478 -0.13 -5.66 39.70
CA ALA A 478 -0.54 -4.31 40.08
C ALA A 478 -0.07 -3.26 39.07
N VAL A 479 -0.87 -2.20 38.93
CA VAL A 479 -0.58 -1.04 38.07
C VAL A 479 -0.59 0.22 38.93
N ARG A 480 0.42 1.07 38.74
CA ARG A 480 0.54 2.40 39.34
C ARG A 480 0.19 3.45 38.30
N HIS A 481 -0.80 4.27 38.59
CA HIS A 481 -1.14 5.48 37.84
C HIS A 481 -0.61 6.68 38.61
N ARG A 482 0.47 7.28 38.10
CA ARG A 482 1.12 8.45 38.70
C ARG A 482 0.54 9.72 38.09
N LEU A 483 -0.18 10.50 38.89
CA LEU A 483 -0.95 11.65 38.45
C LEU A 483 -0.35 12.95 38.97
N ARG A 484 -0.04 13.87 38.04
CA ARG A 484 -0.05 15.30 38.35
C ARG A 484 -1.44 15.83 38.03
N ILE A 485 -2.11 16.39 39.04
CA ILE A 485 -3.42 17.02 38.89
C ILE A 485 -3.26 18.52 39.15
N GLY A 486 -3.71 19.36 38.23
CA GLY A 486 -3.63 20.82 38.33
C GLY A 486 -4.47 21.41 39.47
N PRO A 487 -4.38 22.74 39.71
CA PRO A 487 -5.41 23.44 40.47
C PRO A 487 -6.75 23.39 39.72
N GLY A 488 -7.89 23.44 40.43
CA GLY A 488 -9.21 23.38 39.82
C GLY A 488 -10.31 22.91 40.77
N LYS A 489 -11.51 22.65 40.23
CA LYS A 489 -12.66 22.12 40.98
C LYS A 489 -12.45 20.66 41.42
N ALA A 490 -13.32 20.18 42.30
CA ALA A 490 -13.30 18.79 42.76
C ALA A 490 -13.56 17.82 41.59
N LEU A 491 -12.93 16.65 41.64
CA LEU A 491 -13.07 15.56 40.67
C LEU A 491 -13.41 14.25 41.39
N VAL A 492 -13.99 13.30 40.65
CA VAL A 492 -14.13 11.91 41.10
C VAL A 492 -13.56 10.95 40.06
N LEU A 493 -12.96 9.86 40.52
CA LEU A 493 -12.28 8.85 39.70
C LEU A 493 -12.61 7.46 40.24
N ALA A 494 -13.18 6.58 39.42
CA ALA A 494 -13.13 5.15 39.72
C ALA A 494 -11.72 4.65 39.40
N ALA A 495 -11.00 4.16 40.40
CA ALA A 495 -9.64 3.61 40.24
C ALA A 495 -9.66 2.15 39.76
N ALA A 496 -10.64 1.38 40.24
CA ALA A 496 -10.92 0.01 39.81
C ALA A 496 -12.37 -0.38 40.13
N THR A 497 -12.86 -1.48 39.54
CA THR A 497 -14.19 -2.06 39.77
C THR A 497 -14.07 -3.57 39.96
N HIS A 498 -14.72 -4.11 40.99
CA HIS A 498 -14.72 -5.55 41.22
C HIS A 498 -15.61 -6.30 40.22
N GLU A 499 -15.19 -7.48 39.76
CA GLU A 499 -15.88 -8.20 38.66
C GLU A 499 -17.04 -9.09 39.11
N HIS A 500 -17.13 -9.44 40.40
CA HIS A 500 -18.12 -10.40 40.90
C HIS A 500 -19.23 -9.73 41.72
N GLN A 501 -20.47 -9.81 41.22
CA GLN A 501 -21.64 -9.12 41.79
C GLN A 501 -21.96 -9.45 43.28
N ASN A 502 -21.41 -10.53 43.84
CA ASN A 502 -21.64 -10.96 45.23
C ASN A 502 -20.49 -10.59 46.19
N ALA A 503 -19.87 -9.41 46.05
CA ALA A 503 -18.87 -8.93 46.99
C ALA A 503 -19.48 -8.73 48.40
N ASN A 504 -18.79 -9.24 49.43
CA ASN A 504 -19.20 -9.13 50.84
C ASN A 504 -18.04 -8.66 51.76
N PHE A 505 -16.84 -8.48 51.21
CA PHE A 505 -15.70 -7.84 51.86
C PHE A 505 -15.46 -6.52 51.13
N THR A 506 -16.14 -5.46 51.57
CA THR A 506 -16.25 -4.20 50.82
C THR A 506 -16.16 -2.98 51.74
N GLY A 507 -15.44 -1.95 51.31
CA GLY A 507 -15.30 -0.67 52.01
C GLY A 507 -13.85 -0.20 52.14
N VAL A 508 -13.60 0.71 53.08
CA VAL A 508 -12.28 1.28 53.34
C VAL A 508 -11.60 0.56 54.50
N LEU A 509 -10.43 -0.01 54.24
CA LEU A 509 -9.59 -0.72 55.19
C LEU A 509 -8.47 0.21 55.69
N VAL A 510 -8.50 0.53 56.98
CA VAL A 510 -7.46 1.35 57.65
C VAL A 510 -6.38 0.48 58.29
N PRO A 511 -5.17 1.01 58.56
CA PRO A 511 -4.06 0.23 59.13
C PRO A 511 -4.43 -0.45 60.45
N GLY A 512 -3.98 -1.70 60.62
CA GLY A 512 -4.23 -2.50 61.83
C GLY A 512 -5.66 -3.03 61.96
N LYS A 513 -6.49 -2.96 60.91
CA LYS A 513 -7.79 -3.66 60.83
C LYS A 513 -7.70 -4.84 59.87
N GLU A 514 -8.45 -5.89 60.17
CA GLU A 514 -8.52 -7.11 59.34
C GLU A 514 -9.69 -7.08 58.34
N ARG A 515 -10.68 -6.20 58.55
CA ARG A 515 -11.88 -6.03 57.70
C ARG A 515 -12.22 -4.55 57.55
N PRO A 516 -12.74 -4.10 56.38
CA PRO A 516 -13.32 -2.77 56.24
C PRO A 516 -14.55 -2.62 57.15
N GLN A 517 -14.76 -1.42 57.69
CA GLN A 517 -15.87 -1.13 58.62
C GLN A 517 -16.93 -0.20 58.01
N GLU A 518 -16.53 0.71 57.13
CA GLU A 518 -17.39 1.69 56.46
C GLU A 518 -17.15 1.64 54.95
N SER A 519 -18.18 1.96 54.15
CA SER A 519 -18.05 2.06 52.69
C SER A 519 -17.22 3.28 52.27
N THR A 520 -17.14 4.30 53.13
CA THR A 520 -16.42 5.56 52.92
C THR A 520 -15.30 5.75 53.93
N GLY A 521 -14.26 6.53 53.60
CA GLY A 521 -13.23 6.91 54.56
C GLY A 521 -12.15 7.81 53.98
N ALA A 522 -11.31 8.39 54.85
CA ALA A 522 -10.14 9.15 54.41
C ALA A 522 -9.19 8.25 53.60
N ALA A 523 -8.66 8.76 52.49
CA ALA A 523 -7.85 7.96 51.56
C ALA A 523 -6.37 7.87 51.97
N SER A 524 -5.92 8.75 52.88
CA SER A 524 -4.55 8.72 53.40
C SER A 524 -4.30 7.48 54.26
N GLN A 525 -3.22 6.75 53.97
CA GLN A 525 -2.81 5.51 54.64
C GLN A 525 -3.86 4.38 54.64
N SER A 526 -4.91 4.46 53.81
CA SER A 526 -5.97 3.45 53.74
C SER A 526 -6.04 2.76 52.37
N LEU A 527 -6.77 1.65 52.35
CA LEU A 527 -6.98 0.81 51.17
C LEU A 527 -8.48 0.68 50.90
N ALA A 528 -8.97 1.21 49.79
CA ALA A 528 -10.29 0.84 49.30
C ALA A 528 -10.23 -0.62 48.82
N VAL A 529 -11.14 -1.46 49.27
CA VAL A 529 -11.14 -2.90 48.94
C VAL A 529 -12.55 -3.40 48.67
N CYS A 530 -12.69 -4.25 47.65
CA CYS A 530 -13.94 -4.91 47.29
C CYS A 530 -13.64 -6.34 46.81
N GLY A 531 -14.26 -7.34 47.45
CA GLY A 531 -14.04 -8.74 47.15
C GLY A 531 -14.99 -9.69 47.87
N GLN A 532 -14.71 -10.98 47.74
CA GLN A 532 -15.49 -12.05 48.34
C GLN A 532 -14.75 -12.68 49.52
N SER A 533 -15.46 -13.03 50.59
CA SER A 533 -14.93 -13.71 51.77
C SER A 533 -15.88 -14.79 52.27
N THR A 534 -15.31 -15.86 52.83
CA THR A 534 -16.02 -16.97 53.48
C THR A 534 -15.45 -17.14 54.88
N GLY A 535 -16.18 -16.68 55.90
CA GLY A 535 -15.61 -16.53 57.24
C GLY A 535 -14.47 -15.49 57.20
N ASP A 536 -13.32 -15.82 57.78
CA ASP A 536 -12.11 -14.96 57.77
C ASP A 536 -11.21 -15.16 56.54
N GLN A 537 -11.53 -16.12 55.67
CA GLN A 537 -10.80 -16.33 54.42
C GLN A 537 -11.32 -15.37 53.35
N LEU A 538 -10.46 -14.44 52.94
CA LEU A 538 -10.64 -13.62 51.76
C LEU A 538 -10.34 -14.47 50.52
N GLY A 539 -11.21 -14.36 49.52
CA GLY A 539 -11.03 -14.91 48.17
C GLY A 539 -10.55 -13.83 47.18
N PRO A 540 -10.96 -13.90 45.91
CA PRO A 540 -10.65 -12.87 44.92
C PRO A 540 -11.13 -11.48 45.37
N PHE A 541 -10.23 -10.49 45.28
CA PHE A 541 -10.51 -9.11 45.63
C PHE A 541 -9.80 -8.13 44.69
N THR A 542 -10.39 -6.95 44.58
CA THR A 542 -9.84 -5.73 43.99
C THR A 542 -9.54 -4.75 45.10
N ALA A 543 -8.40 -4.06 45.06
CA ALA A 543 -8.08 -3.01 46.02
C ALA A 543 -7.34 -1.84 45.37
N SER A 544 -7.44 -0.64 45.96
CA SER A 544 -6.70 0.54 45.51
C SER A 544 -6.31 1.46 46.67
N ALA A 545 -5.10 2.01 46.59
CA ALA A 545 -4.55 2.93 47.58
C ALA A 545 -3.94 4.14 46.87
N VAL A 546 -3.92 5.28 47.56
CA VAL A 546 -3.36 6.53 47.08
C VAL A 546 -2.25 7.02 48.01
N MET A 547 -1.15 7.49 47.41
CA MET A 547 0.06 7.97 48.09
C MET A 547 0.47 9.34 47.53
N GLY A 548 1.33 10.07 48.25
CA GLY A 548 1.74 11.43 47.88
C GLY A 548 0.90 12.50 48.58
N ASP A 549 0.39 13.47 47.83
CA ASP A 549 -0.42 14.58 48.37
C ASP A 549 -1.88 14.18 48.63
N THR A 550 -2.08 13.41 49.71
CA THR A 550 -3.37 12.77 50.07
C THR A 550 -4.29 13.60 50.97
N ALA A 551 -3.94 14.86 51.26
CA ALA A 551 -4.76 15.74 52.12
C ALA A 551 -6.20 15.90 51.57
N ASP A 552 -7.20 15.66 52.41
CA ASP A 552 -8.63 15.75 52.07
C ASP A 552 -9.11 14.86 50.91
N LEU A 553 -8.33 13.85 50.50
CA LEU A 553 -8.80 12.78 49.64
C LEU A 553 -9.65 11.78 50.44
N SER A 554 -10.73 11.27 49.83
CA SER A 554 -11.55 10.21 50.41
C SER A 554 -11.85 9.09 49.43
N TRP A 555 -11.88 7.86 49.94
CA TRP A 555 -12.36 6.68 49.23
C TRP A 555 -13.84 6.45 49.53
N GLU A 556 -14.56 5.97 48.52
CA GLU A 556 -15.87 5.32 48.63
C GLU A 556 -15.81 3.99 47.87
N VAL A 557 -16.45 2.94 48.40
CA VAL A 557 -16.80 1.74 47.64
C VAL A 557 -18.30 1.75 47.40
N ASP A 558 -18.68 2.09 46.17
CA ASP A 558 -20.06 2.44 45.84
C ASP A 558 -20.97 1.21 45.61
N GLY A 559 -22.26 1.46 45.42
CA GLY A 559 -23.26 0.42 45.14
C GLY A 559 -23.04 -0.36 43.83
N LYS A 560 -22.11 0.05 42.97
CA LYS A 560 -21.67 -0.65 41.75
C LYS A 560 -20.32 -1.34 41.94
N GLN A 561 -19.82 -1.42 43.17
CA GLN A 561 -18.54 -2.04 43.54
C GLN A 561 -17.33 -1.37 42.87
N ARG A 562 -17.43 -0.06 42.59
CA ARG A 562 -16.32 0.79 42.14
C ARG A 562 -15.56 1.32 43.35
N LEU A 563 -14.22 1.33 43.27
CA LEU A 563 -13.35 2.01 44.22
C LEU A 563 -13.21 3.46 43.76
N VAL A 564 -14.00 4.35 44.33
CA VAL A 564 -14.14 5.76 43.92
C VAL A 564 -13.26 6.66 44.80
N LEU A 565 -12.30 7.34 44.17
CA LEU A 565 -11.52 8.39 44.80
C LEU A 565 -12.20 9.74 44.57
N SER A 566 -12.52 10.45 45.65
CA SER A 566 -12.90 11.86 45.60
C SER A 566 -11.67 12.74 45.80
N ILE A 567 -11.50 13.71 44.89
CA ILE A 567 -10.36 14.62 44.84
C ILE A 567 -10.90 16.04 45.07
N PRO A 568 -10.49 16.76 46.13
CA PRO A 568 -11.05 18.06 46.49
C PRO A 568 -10.70 19.14 45.47
N ALA A 569 -11.33 20.32 45.59
CA ALA A 569 -10.92 21.49 44.83
C ALA A 569 -9.63 22.09 45.42
N ASP A 570 -8.69 22.51 44.56
CA ASP A 570 -7.36 22.97 44.98
C ASP A 570 -6.89 24.22 44.26
N GLN A 571 -6.07 25.02 44.96
CA GLN A 571 -5.36 26.19 44.43
C GLN A 571 -3.91 25.89 43.99
N LYS A 572 -3.46 24.64 44.15
CA LYS A 572 -2.12 24.15 43.75
C LYS A 572 -2.26 22.80 43.06
N SER A 573 -1.24 22.41 42.30
CA SER A 573 -1.21 21.05 41.73
C SER A 573 -0.88 20.02 42.81
N ARG A 574 -1.61 18.90 42.78
CA ARG A 574 -1.28 17.70 43.55
C ARG A 574 -0.40 16.75 42.75
N LEU A 575 0.40 15.97 43.46
CA LEU A 575 1.16 14.85 42.90
C LEU A 575 0.84 13.60 43.72
N ILE A 576 0.17 12.64 43.10
CA ILE A 576 -0.30 11.42 43.75
C ILE A 576 0.02 10.19 42.92
N ASP A 577 0.28 9.07 43.61
CA ASP A 577 0.33 7.75 42.99
C ASP A 577 -0.91 6.97 43.43
N ILE A 578 -1.71 6.51 42.47
CA ILE A 578 -2.82 5.58 42.70
C ILE A 578 -2.34 4.20 42.25
N VAL A 579 -2.35 3.22 43.15
CA VAL A 579 -1.99 1.84 42.82
C VAL A 579 -3.23 0.97 42.90
N CYS A 580 -3.48 0.20 41.84
CA CYS A 580 -4.57 -0.76 41.74
C CYS A 580 -4.03 -2.19 41.83
N PHE A 581 -4.66 -3.00 42.68
CA PHE A 581 -4.27 -4.35 43.04
C PHE A 581 -5.41 -5.35 42.78
N ALA A 582 -5.06 -6.55 42.32
CA ALA A 582 -5.94 -7.70 42.33
C ALA A 582 -5.23 -8.86 43.04
N GLY A 583 -5.92 -9.50 43.97
CA GLY A 583 -5.39 -10.61 44.77
C GLY A 583 -6.43 -11.74 44.91
N LYS A 584 -5.98 -12.89 45.42
CA LYS A 584 -6.77 -14.12 45.55
C LYS A 584 -7.10 -14.50 46.98
N GLY A 585 -6.51 -13.83 47.97
CA GLY A 585 -6.85 -13.99 49.38
C GLY A 585 -5.93 -13.25 50.35
N ASN A 586 -5.98 -13.61 51.63
CA ASN A 586 -5.36 -12.84 52.73
C ASN A 586 -3.84 -12.60 52.56
N SER A 587 -3.10 -13.55 51.97
CA SER A 587 -1.66 -13.39 51.67
C SER A 587 -1.39 -12.21 50.74
N ASP A 588 -2.22 -12.07 49.71
CA ASP A 588 -2.07 -11.05 48.67
C ASP A 588 -2.53 -9.69 49.21
N LEU A 589 -3.51 -9.67 50.12
CA LEU A 589 -3.89 -8.45 50.85
C LEU A 589 -2.76 -7.95 51.75
N THR A 590 -2.11 -8.85 52.50
CA THR A 590 -0.95 -8.53 53.34
C THR A 590 0.22 -8.03 52.49
N ALA A 591 0.47 -8.67 51.33
CA ALA A 591 1.48 -8.24 50.38
C ALA A 591 1.17 -6.86 49.78
N ALA A 592 -0.10 -6.58 49.45
CA ALA A 592 -0.53 -5.27 48.98
C ALA A 592 -0.34 -4.18 50.04
N GLN A 593 -0.76 -4.42 51.29
CA GLN A 593 -0.53 -3.49 52.42
C GLN A 593 0.96 -3.21 52.63
N THR A 594 1.81 -4.24 52.59
CA THR A 594 3.28 -4.11 52.71
C THR A 594 3.86 -3.29 51.56
N LEU A 595 3.38 -3.52 50.32
CA LEU A 595 3.83 -2.77 49.16
C LEU A 595 3.40 -1.30 49.24
N ILE A 596 2.16 -1.01 49.66
CA ILE A 596 1.66 0.36 49.84
C ILE A 596 2.52 1.12 50.85
N GLN A 597 2.88 0.49 51.98
CA GLN A 597 3.76 1.10 52.97
C GLN A 597 5.13 1.45 52.37
N LYS A 598 5.72 0.53 51.59
CA LYS A 598 7.00 0.75 50.90
C LYS A 598 6.95 1.79 49.77
N GLU A 599 5.83 1.87 49.04
CA GLU A 599 5.62 2.87 47.99
C GLU A 599 5.35 4.26 48.59
N ALA A 600 4.67 4.34 49.73
CA ALA A 600 4.42 5.59 50.46
C ALA A 600 5.71 6.28 50.96
N GLU A 601 6.80 5.53 51.19
CA GLU A 601 8.12 6.07 51.53
C GLU A 601 8.83 6.70 50.31
N GLN A 602 8.41 6.37 49.08
CA GLN A 602 9.02 6.89 47.86
C GLN A 602 8.34 8.21 47.46
N LYS A 603 9.14 9.26 47.28
CA LYS A 603 8.63 10.52 46.71
C LYS A 603 8.24 10.29 45.24
N PRO A 604 6.99 10.57 44.82
CA PRO A 604 6.61 10.42 43.43
C PRO A 604 7.42 11.34 42.51
N ILE A 605 7.77 10.84 41.33
CA ILE A 605 8.36 11.65 40.25
C ILE A 605 7.24 12.52 39.66
N ASP A 606 7.51 13.78 39.32
CA ASP A 606 6.54 14.63 38.64
C ASP A 606 6.48 14.25 37.14
N PRO A 607 5.33 13.80 36.57
CA PRO A 607 5.20 13.46 35.15
C PRO A 607 5.75 14.51 34.18
N ARG A 608 5.72 15.81 34.54
CA ARG A 608 6.33 16.91 33.76
C ARG A 608 7.82 16.71 33.46
N SER A 609 8.54 15.98 34.32
CA SER A 609 9.95 15.66 34.08
C SER A 609 10.18 14.74 32.87
N LEU A 610 9.12 14.15 32.30
CA LEU A 610 9.18 13.30 31.12
C LEU A 610 8.53 13.93 29.87
N THR A 611 8.17 15.22 29.91
CA THR A 611 7.48 15.92 28.80
C THR A 611 8.39 16.78 27.93
N HIS A 612 9.71 16.61 28.03
CA HIS A 612 10.72 17.38 27.27
C HIS A 612 11.50 16.53 26.25
N GLY A 613 10.92 15.40 25.84
CA GLY A 613 11.57 14.39 25.04
C GLY A 613 12.55 13.50 25.79
N GLY A 614 12.76 12.30 25.25
CA GLY A 614 13.53 11.23 25.89
C GLY A 614 14.88 10.94 25.24
N LYS A 615 15.33 9.69 25.37
CA LYS A 615 16.31 9.12 24.45
C LYS A 615 15.57 8.57 23.24
N ALA A 616 15.95 8.99 22.03
CA ALA A 616 15.64 8.36 20.74
C ALA A 616 15.37 6.85 20.83
N ASN A 617 14.19 6.44 20.34
CA ASN A 617 13.78 5.05 20.19
C ASN A 617 14.36 4.41 18.92
N TRP A 618 14.61 5.21 17.88
CA TRP A 618 15.03 4.79 16.54
C TRP A 618 16.26 5.57 16.07
N PRO A 619 17.39 5.51 16.79
CA PRO A 619 18.55 6.37 16.55
C PRO A 619 19.21 6.18 15.18
N ASP A 620 19.03 5.03 14.53
CA ASP A 620 19.69 4.72 13.27
C ASP A 620 19.15 5.53 12.08
N VAL A 621 20.05 5.94 11.19
CA VAL A 621 19.72 6.56 9.90
C VAL A 621 20.06 5.56 8.80
N LEU A 622 19.04 5.03 8.13
CA LEU A 622 19.21 4.05 7.05
C LEU A 622 19.61 4.78 5.76
N SER A 623 20.56 4.22 5.01
CA SER A 623 21.05 4.83 3.76
C SER A 623 20.69 3.99 2.54
N THR A 624 20.25 4.63 1.45
CA THR A 624 19.93 3.98 0.17
C THR A 624 20.47 4.79 -1.02
N VAL A 625 20.42 4.21 -2.22
CA VAL A 625 20.78 4.88 -3.48
C VAL A 625 19.59 4.84 -4.43
N GLY A 626 19.15 6.00 -4.92
CA GLY A 626 18.10 6.08 -5.93
C GLY A 626 18.63 5.75 -7.32
N TYR A 627 17.73 5.67 -8.30
CA TYR A 627 18.05 5.36 -9.69
C TYR A 627 17.39 6.38 -10.61
N PRO A 628 18.17 7.24 -11.30
CA PRO A 628 17.62 8.17 -12.28
C PRO A 628 16.98 7.43 -13.45
N GLY A 629 15.85 7.97 -13.94
CA GLY A 629 15.10 7.39 -15.04
C GLY A 629 15.94 7.22 -16.31
N LEU A 630 15.69 6.14 -17.04
CA LEU A 630 16.38 5.83 -18.29
C LEU A 630 15.82 6.60 -19.49
N GLU A 631 14.64 7.21 -19.34
CA GLU A 631 13.97 7.95 -20.41
C GLU A 631 14.83 9.10 -20.96
N SER A 632 14.82 9.25 -22.28
CA SER A 632 15.57 10.28 -23.00
C SER A 632 14.73 11.50 -23.42
N GLY A 633 13.42 11.49 -23.12
CA GLY A 633 12.47 12.55 -23.46
C GLY A 633 12.44 13.73 -22.48
N ALA A 634 11.36 14.52 -22.53
CA ALA A 634 11.15 15.72 -21.71
C ALA A 634 11.08 15.45 -20.19
N TYR A 635 10.60 14.28 -19.79
CA TYR A 635 10.56 13.85 -18.40
C TYR A 635 11.17 12.46 -18.25
N ALA A 636 11.76 12.20 -17.08
CA ALA A 636 12.30 10.91 -16.69
C ALA A 636 11.74 10.51 -15.31
N LEU A 637 11.52 9.21 -15.11
CA LEU A 637 10.91 8.68 -13.88
C LEU A 637 11.99 8.09 -12.97
N ASP A 638 12.51 8.92 -12.06
CA ASP A 638 13.51 8.49 -11.09
C ASP A 638 12.88 7.65 -9.97
N THR A 639 13.59 6.61 -9.53
CA THR A 639 13.19 5.77 -8.38
C THR A 639 13.92 6.22 -7.12
N ILE A 640 13.16 6.58 -6.08
CA ILE A 640 13.69 6.87 -4.74
C ILE A 640 13.60 5.57 -3.94
N THR A 641 14.73 4.93 -3.68
CA THR A 641 14.73 3.60 -3.06
C THR A 641 14.42 3.65 -1.57
N ILE A 642 13.52 2.75 -1.18
CA ILE A 642 13.12 2.49 0.19
C ILE A 642 14.06 1.41 0.77
N PRO A 643 14.47 1.46 2.05
CA PRO A 643 15.23 0.39 2.68
C PRO A 643 14.53 -0.98 2.56
N ASP A 644 15.27 -2.01 2.14
CA ASP A 644 14.71 -3.37 1.96
C ASP A 644 14.40 -4.07 3.27
N GLN A 645 15.15 -3.74 4.32
CA GLN A 645 14.97 -4.20 5.70
C GLN A 645 15.18 -3.03 6.66
N THR A 646 14.63 -3.14 7.87
CA THR A 646 14.84 -2.20 8.97
C THR A 646 15.11 -2.97 10.26
N PRO A 647 15.88 -2.45 11.22
CA PRO A 647 16.03 -3.04 12.55
C PRO A 647 14.71 -3.24 13.32
N TRP A 648 13.65 -2.56 12.88
CA TRP A 648 12.35 -2.44 13.57
C TRP A 648 11.21 -3.24 12.91
N ASN A 649 11.53 -4.05 11.90
CA ASN A 649 10.57 -4.81 11.08
C ASN A 649 9.41 -3.95 10.53
N THR A 650 9.73 -2.73 10.11
CA THR A 650 8.77 -1.79 9.54
C THR A 650 8.42 -2.16 8.09
N TRP A 651 7.13 -2.32 7.82
CA TRP A 651 6.63 -2.56 6.46
C TRP A 651 6.31 -1.23 5.75
N PHE A 652 7.18 -0.84 4.81
CA PHE A 652 7.10 0.42 4.05
C PHE A 652 5.96 0.48 3.01
N ARG A 653 4.71 0.33 3.43
CA ARG A 653 3.54 0.53 2.55
C ARG A 653 3.20 2.02 2.49
N THR A 654 3.92 2.74 1.64
CA THR A 654 3.92 4.19 1.56
C THR A 654 2.54 4.76 1.19
N SER A 655 2.00 5.65 2.04
CA SER A 655 0.59 6.09 1.98
C SER A 655 0.39 7.61 1.81
N ALA A 656 1.34 8.44 2.21
CA ALA A 656 1.34 9.87 1.92
C ALA A 656 2.74 10.48 1.98
N LEU A 657 2.87 11.68 1.41
CA LEU A 657 4.09 12.47 1.43
C LEU A 657 3.79 13.97 1.52
N ASP A 658 4.68 14.74 2.13
CA ASP A 658 4.78 16.20 1.97
C ASP A 658 6.23 16.65 2.19
N PHE A 659 6.54 17.93 2.03
CA PHE A 659 7.91 18.44 2.13
C PHE A 659 8.09 19.53 3.19
N PHE A 660 9.24 19.51 3.86
CA PHE A 660 9.78 20.68 4.54
C PHE A 660 10.25 21.74 3.52
N PRO A 661 10.31 23.03 3.90
CA PRO A 661 10.81 24.09 3.01
C PRO A 661 12.24 23.89 2.50
N ASP A 662 13.06 23.10 3.21
CA ASP A 662 14.43 22.73 2.82
C ASP A 662 14.51 21.56 1.81
N GLY A 663 13.38 21.01 1.40
CA GLY A 663 13.28 19.89 0.46
C GLY A 663 13.46 18.50 1.07
N ARG A 664 13.61 18.37 2.40
CA ARG A 664 13.44 17.07 3.07
C ARG A 664 12.00 16.61 2.93
N MET A 665 11.81 15.36 2.54
CA MET A 665 10.49 14.75 2.36
C MET A 665 10.05 14.06 3.65
N VAL A 666 8.79 14.23 4.01
CA VAL A 666 8.08 13.44 5.02
C VAL A 666 7.31 12.35 4.29
N VAL A 667 7.38 11.09 4.74
CA VAL A 667 6.62 9.97 4.16
C VAL A 667 5.95 9.15 5.26
N SER A 668 4.66 8.83 5.10
CA SER A 668 3.94 7.89 5.99
C SER A 668 3.89 6.49 5.42
N THR A 669 3.83 5.49 6.30
CA THR A 669 3.39 4.13 5.97
C THR A 669 1.95 3.91 6.44
N HIS A 670 1.16 3.15 5.70
CA HIS A 670 -0.15 2.66 6.15
C HIS A 670 -0.08 1.92 7.50
N GLY A 671 1.09 1.34 7.82
CA GLY A 671 1.35 0.69 9.10
C GLY A 671 1.45 1.63 10.31
N GLY A 672 1.50 2.96 10.13
CA GLY A 672 1.53 3.93 11.22
C GLY A 672 2.89 4.58 11.51
N ASP A 673 3.82 4.59 10.55
CA ASP A 673 5.15 5.20 10.69
C ASP A 673 5.25 6.51 9.93
N ILE A 674 6.08 7.43 10.41
CA ILE A 674 6.53 8.62 9.68
C ILE A 674 8.05 8.58 9.53
N TRP A 675 8.54 8.89 8.33
CA TRP A 675 9.95 8.91 7.98
C TRP A 675 10.33 10.26 7.38
N ILE A 676 11.50 10.79 7.76
CA ILE A 676 12.13 11.93 7.09
C ILE A 676 13.17 11.38 6.11
N VAL A 677 13.11 11.83 4.86
CA VAL A 677 14.03 11.47 3.78
C VAL A 677 14.81 12.70 3.35
N SER A 678 16.13 12.57 3.31
CA SER A 678 17.07 13.61 2.87
C SER A 678 18.06 13.05 1.84
N GLY A 679 18.84 13.93 1.18
CA GLY A 679 19.70 13.54 0.05
C GLY A 679 18.96 13.40 -1.29
N LEU A 680 17.81 14.08 -1.43
CA LEU A 680 16.95 14.06 -2.61
C LEU A 680 17.45 14.98 -3.74
N ASP A 681 18.75 14.90 -4.04
CA ASP A 681 19.40 15.70 -5.08
C ASP A 681 19.17 15.13 -6.50
N GLN A 682 19.92 15.62 -7.50
CA GLN A 682 19.83 15.11 -8.88
C GLN A 682 20.52 13.73 -9.05
N GLU A 683 21.53 13.43 -8.23
CA GLU A 683 22.30 12.19 -8.33
C GLU A 683 21.66 11.04 -7.56
N LEU A 684 20.95 11.31 -6.46
CA LEU A 684 20.30 10.34 -5.58
C LEU A 684 21.26 9.31 -4.96
N LEU A 685 22.55 9.64 -4.78
CA LEU A 685 23.57 8.69 -4.29
C LEU A 685 23.65 8.58 -2.76
N ASN A 686 22.97 9.44 -2.01
CA ASN A 686 23.09 9.52 -0.55
C ASN A 686 21.72 9.73 0.11
N LEU A 687 20.73 8.92 -0.27
CA LEU A 687 19.40 8.97 0.33
C LEU A 687 19.50 8.50 1.79
N LYS A 688 18.97 9.30 2.71
CA LYS A 688 18.97 9.01 4.15
C LYS A 688 17.57 9.02 4.71
N TRP A 689 17.21 7.93 5.38
CA TRP A 689 15.91 7.68 5.99
C TRP A 689 16.05 7.65 7.52
N LYS A 690 15.49 8.65 8.20
CA LYS A 690 15.33 8.69 9.67
C LYS A 690 13.87 8.41 10.00
N ARG A 691 13.60 7.43 10.87
CA ARG A 691 12.25 7.21 11.41
C ARG A 691 11.97 8.32 12.41
N PHE A 692 10.87 9.04 12.22
CA PHE A 692 10.46 10.19 13.02
C PHE A 692 9.36 9.81 14.03
N ALA A 693 8.38 9.03 13.58
CA ALA A 693 7.27 8.61 14.44
C ALA A 693 6.83 7.17 14.12
N GLY A 694 6.12 6.57 15.07
CA GLY A 694 5.55 5.23 14.98
C GLY A 694 4.24 5.13 15.76
N GLY A 695 3.50 4.05 15.56
CA GLY A 695 2.28 3.79 16.33
C GLY A 695 1.05 4.62 15.94
N LEU A 696 1.04 5.30 14.79
CA LEU A 696 -0.11 6.09 14.31
C LEU A 696 -1.22 5.23 13.69
N TYR A 697 -2.48 5.69 13.78
CA TYR A 697 -3.63 4.90 13.30
C TYR A 697 -3.92 5.12 11.80
N GLU A 698 -3.46 4.19 10.96
CA GLU A 698 -3.77 4.09 9.51
C GLU A 698 -3.59 5.43 8.75
N PRO A 699 -2.40 6.05 8.76
CA PRO A 699 -2.23 7.40 8.23
C PRO A 699 -2.26 7.42 6.69
N PHE A 700 -3.13 8.25 6.12
CA PHE A 700 -3.37 8.37 4.67
C PHE A 700 -3.33 9.82 4.13
N GLY A 701 -2.87 10.76 4.96
CA GLY A 701 -2.66 12.16 4.62
C GLY A 701 -1.56 12.77 5.48
N ILE A 702 -0.70 13.60 4.88
CA ILE A 702 0.32 14.40 5.56
C ILE A 702 0.22 15.83 5.04
N LYS A 703 0.41 16.79 5.94
CA LYS A 703 0.73 18.18 5.61
C LYS A 703 1.84 18.69 6.52
N VAL A 704 2.86 19.33 5.95
CA VAL A 704 3.82 20.16 6.72
C VAL A 704 3.30 21.60 6.71
N VAL A 705 3.14 22.17 7.90
CA VAL A 705 2.74 23.58 8.11
C VAL A 705 3.64 24.15 9.20
N ASP A 706 4.30 25.28 8.92
CA ASP A 706 5.23 25.97 9.83
C ASP A 706 6.33 25.06 10.42
N GLY A 707 6.77 24.06 9.64
CA GLY A 707 7.79 23.08 10.07
C GLY A 707 7.26 21.97 10.98
N LEU A 708 5.96 21.95 11.30
CA LEU A 708 5.31 20.87 12.04
C LEU A 708 4.61 19.89 11.10
N ILE A 709 4.61 18.61 11.47
CA ILE A 709 3.99 17.53 10.69
C ILE A 709 2.59 17.26 11.23
N TYR A 710 1.58 17.44 10.37
CA TYR A 710 0.20 17.08 10.59
C TYR A 710 -0.11 15.80 9.83
N VAL A 711 -0.78 14.85 10.49
CA VAL A 711 -1.09 13.52 9.94
C VAL A 711 -2.58 13.22 10.09
N THR A 712 -3.23 12.88 8.97
CA THR A 712 -4.60 12.36 8.97
C THR A 712 -4.59 10.90 9.41
N CYS A 713 -5.00 10.65 10.66
CA CYS A 713 -5.30 9.32 11.17
C CYS A 713 -6.81 9.03 11.08
N LYS A 714 -7.18 7.77 11.22
CA LYS A 714 -8.59 7.32 11.16
C LYS A 714 -9.45 7.87 12.30
N ASP A 715 -8.85 8.23 13.43
CA ASP A 715 -9.53 8.71 14.63
C ASP A 715 -9.28 10.18 14.98
N ARG A 716 -8.30 10.85 14.36
CA ARG A 716 -7.96 12.27 14.60
C ARG A 716 -7.02 12.83 13.53
N LEU A 717 -6.89 14.15 13.49
CA LEU A 717 -5.65 14.78 13.02
C LEU A 717 -4.66 14.78 14.18
N THR A 718 -3.46 14.23 13.94
CA THR A 718 -2.34 14.22 14.89
C THR A 718 -1.31 15.27 14.47
N ARG A 719 -0.84 16.10 15.39
CA ARG A 719 0.31 17.00 15.18
C ARG A 719 1.51 16.48 15.95
N LEU A 720 2.65 16.35 15.27
CA LEU A 720 3.86 15.74 15.82
C LEU A 720 4.90 16.81 16.15
N HIS A 721 5.49 16.71 17.34
CA HIS A 721 6.52 17.63 17.82
C HIS A 721 7.76 16.87 18.24
N ASP A 722 8.91 17.29 17.73
CA ASP A 722 10.25 16.95 18.21
C ASP A 722 10.64 18.03 19.24
N LEU A 723 10.71 17.66 20.53
CA LEU A 723 10.89 18.60 21.63
C LEU A 723 12.36 18.70 22.07
N ASN A 724 13.15 17.66 21.82
CA ASN A 724 14.57 17.58 22.16
C ASN A 724 15.53 17.84 20.97
N GLN A 725 15.00 17.90 19.73
CA GLN A 725 15.70 18.04 18.45
C GLN A 725 16.58 16.84 18.07
N ASP A 726 16.22 15.62 18.48
CA ASP A 726 16.93 14.38 18.13
C ASP A 726 16.47 13.72 16.81
N GLY A 727 15.43 14.27 16.18
CA GLY A 727 14.85 13.77 14.93
C GLY A 727 13.76 12.73 15.13
N GLU A 728 13.14 12.66 16.31
CA GLU A 728 11.96 11.85 16.61
C GLU A 728 10.83 12.69 17.23
N ALA A 729 9.59 12.22 17.10
CA ALA A 729 8.43 12.86 17.72
C ALA A 729 8.34 12.47 19.21
N ASP A 730 8.46 13.47 20.08
CA ASP A 730 8.30 13.36 21.53
C ASP A 730 6.86 13.61 21.99
N PHE A 731 6.09 14.45 21.28
CA PHE A 731 4.70 14.72 21.61
C PHE A 731 3.77 14.49 20.42
N TYR A 732 2.80 13.61 20.64
CA TYR A 732 1.76 13.21 19.70
C TYR A 732 0.48 13.95 20.12
N GLU A 733 0.33 15.17 19.61
CA GLU A 733 -0.78 16.05 19.93
C GLU A 733 -2.06 15.60 19.22
N SER A 734 -3.14 15.49 19.99
CA SER A 734 -4.49 15.29 19.48
C SER A 734 -5.08 16.59 18.95
N PHE A 735 -4.49 17.14 17.89
CA PHE A 735 -4.83 18.44 17.32
C PHE A 735 -6.32 18.59 16.97
N SER A 736 -6.96 17.53 16.46
CA SER A 736 -8.42 17.51 16.28
C SER A 736 -8.98 16.09 16.25
N ALA A 737 -9.77 15.71 17.26
CA ALA A 737 -10.37 14.38 17.35
C ALA A 737 -11.54 14.18 16.35
N ASP A 738 -11.67 12.98 15.78
CA ASP A 738 -12.79 12.65 14.91
C ASP A 738 -14.04 12.27 15.74
N THR A 739 -15.11 13.01 15.51
CA THR A 739 -16.42 12.85 16.16
C THR A 739 -17.18 11.57 15.80
N ASP A 740 -16.67 10.75 14.89
CA ASP A 740 -17.29 9.51 14.46
C ASP A 740 -16.25 8.58 13.79
N VAL A 741 -15.70 7.65 14.56
CA VAL A 741 -14.69 6.70 14.08
C VAL A 741 -15.34 5.37 13.71
N SER A 742 -14.98 4.80 12.55
CA SER A 742 -15.64 3.61 12.01
C SER A 742 -15.04 2.30 12.53
N ARG A 743 -15.89 1.28 12.68
CA ARG A 743 -15.54 -0.09 13.11
C ARG A 743 -15.05 -1.01 11.98
N PHE A 744 -15.05 -0.52 10.74
CA PHE A 744 -14.65 -1.30 9.57
C PHE A 744 -13.16 -1.09 9.24
N PHE A 745 -12.48 -2.16 8.84
CA PHE A 745 -11.08 -2.09 8.43
C PHE A 745 -10.90 -1.17 7.21
N HIS A 746 -11.78 -1.26 6.21
CA HIS A 746 -11.68 -0.54 4.93
C HIS A 746 -12.36 0.84 4.95
N SER A 747 -12.24 1.58 6.06
CA SER A 747 -12.81 2.92 6.22
C SER A 747 -11.76 3.89 6.73
N PHE A 748 -11.12 4.60 5.79
CA PHE A 748 -10.02 5.50 6.06
C PHE A 748 -10.49 6.96 6.04
N ASN A 749 -9.70 7.80 6.71
CA ASN A 749 -9.69 9.24 6.48
C ASN A 749 -8.54 9.50 5.49
N PHE A 750 -8.85 10.04 4.32
CA PHE A 750 -7.89 10.17 3.22
C PHE A 750 -7.41 11.61 3.02
N ASP A 751 -6.13 11.72 2.63
CA ASP A 751 -5.41 12.93 2.24
C ASP A 751 -5.34 14.01 3.36
N LEU A 752 -4.59 15.08 3.09
CA LEU A 752 -4.58 16.27 3.92
C LEU A 752 -4.15 17.48 3.09
N HIS A 753 -5.02 18.49 3.01
CA HIS A 753 -4.76 19.77 2.35
C HIS A 753 -5.12 20.93 3.27
N THR A 754 -4.58 22.12 2.96
CA THR A 754 -4.87 23.39 3.65
C THR A 754 -5.34 24.43 2.64
N ASP A 755 -6.25 25.31 3.04
CA ASP A 755 -6.57 26.54 2.30
C ASP A 755 -5.69 27.73 2.73
N SER A 756 -5.81 28.87 2.04
CA SER A 756 -5.07 30.11 2.35
C SER A 756 -5.38 30.71 3.73
N GLN A 757 -6.47 30.29 4.37
CA GLN A 757 -6.84 30.67 5.74
C GLN A 757 -6.27 29.72 6.80
N GLY A 758 -5.58 28.65 6.39
CA GLY A 758 -4.99 27.64 7.27
C GLY A 758 -5.97 26.58 7.77
N ASN A 759 -7.19 26.49 7.22
CA ASN A 759 -8.11 25.40 7.55
C ASN A 759 -7.60 24.09 6.93
N PHE A 760 -7.77 22.97 7.62
CA PHE A 760 -7.38 21.64 7.11
C PHE A 760 -8.59 20.90 6.53
N TYR A 761 -8.36 20.14 5.45
CA TYR A 761 -9.38 19.36 4.75
C TYR A 761 -8.94 17.91 4.58
N TYR A 762 -9.86 16.98 4.86
CA TYR A 762 -9.69 15.54 4.61
C TYR A 762 -11.02 14.86 4.22
N THR A 763 -10.97 13.73 3.50
CA THR A 763 -12.16 12.99 3.04
C THR A 763 -12.41 11.74 3.87
N LYS A 764 -13.68 11.34 4.02
CA LYS A 764 -14.11 10.12 4.71
C LYS A 764 -14.82 9.15 3.77
N CYS A 765 -14.53 7.84 3.90
CA CYS A 765 -15.22 6.79 3.15
C CYS A 765 -16.76 6.87 3.25
N GLY A 766 -17.45 6.57 2.15
CA GLY A 766 -18.91 6.42 2.07
C GLY A 766 -19.39 4.97 2.13
N GLN A 767 -18.71 4.07 1.43
CA GLN A 767 -18.94 2.63 1.47
C GLN A 767 -17.96 1.96 2.45
N TYR A 768 -18.30 0.75 2.91
CA TYR A 768 -17.48 -0.07 3.84
C TYR A 768 -17.15 0.63 5.16
N THR A 769 -18.07 1.46 5.65
CA THR A 769 -17.92 2.22 6.89
C THR A 769 -19.14 2.05 7.79
N SER A 770 -18.97 2.40 9.07
CA SER A 770 -20.07 2.58 10.03
C SER A 770 -20.32 4.04 10.40
N TYR A 771 -19.76 5.03 9.69
CA TYR A 771 -20.02 6.44 9.97
C TYR A 771 -21.54 6.74 9.94
N ALA A 772 -22.00 7.61 10.84
CA ALA A 772 -23.33 8.19 10.87
C ALA A 772 -23.54 9.23 9.75
N LEU A 773 -22.46 9.90 9.31
CA LEU A 773 -22.43 10.63 8.05
C LEU A 773 -21.29 10.10 7.16
N PRO A 774 -21.54 9.03 6.40
CA PRO A 774 -20.58 8.46 5.47
C PRO A 774 -20.43 9.34 4.21
N GLY A 775 -19.22 9.37 3.64
CA GLY A 775 -18.99 9.94 2.31
C GLY A 775 -18.93 11.47 2.28
N ALA A 776 -18.08 12.06 3.12
CA ALA A 776 -18.03 13.50 3.36
C ALA A 776 -16.61 14.06 3.28
N VAL A 777 -16.51 15.35 2.92
CA VAL A 777 -15.31 16.17 3.17
C VAL A 777 -15.48 16.87 4.52
N ILE A 778 -14.46 16.79 5.35
CA ILE A 778 -14.41 17.45 6.66
C ILE A 778 -13.47 18.64 6.57
N LYS A 779 -13.92 19.78 7.06
CA LYS A 779 -13.09 20.97 7.32
C LYS A 779 -12.78 21.04 8.81
N VAL A 780 -11.53 21.40 9.14
CA VAL A 780 -11.03 21.66 10.49
C VAL A 780 -10.49 23.09 10.54
N SER A 781 -10.79 23.85 11.59
CA SER A 781 -10.25 25.20 11.79
C SER A 781 -8.70 25.19 11.95
N PRO A 782 -8.01 26.32 11.73
CA PRO A 782 -6.55 26.40 11.85
C PRO A 782 -6.03 26.13 13.27
N ASP A 783 -6.90 26.24 14.27
CA ASP A 783 -6.61 25.95 15.68
C ASP A 783 -7.08 24.55 16.13
N GLY A 784 -7.62 23.73 15.23
CA GLY A 784 -8.06 22.35 15.48
C GLY A 784 -9.43 22.19 16.15
N LYS A 785 -9.99 23.28 16.72
CA LYS A 785 -11.13 23.22 17.65
C LYS A 785 -12.50 23.12 17.01
N GLN A 786 -12.66 23.51 15.75
CA GLN A 786 -13.94 23.45 15.04
C GLN A 786 -13.85 22.45 13.90
N ARG A 787 -14.86 21.57 13.79
CA ARG A 787 -15.02 20.64 12.68
C ARG A 787 -16.42 20.76 12.08
N GLU A 788 -16.46 20.92 10.76
CA GLU A 788 -17.70 20.96 10.00
C GLU A 788 -17.66 20.05 8.77
N VAL A 789 -18.84 19.70 8.28
CA VAL A 789 -19.00 18.93 7.06
C VAL A 789 -19.04 19.93 5.91
N TYR A 790 -17.98 19.96 5.10
CA TYR A 790 -17.88 20.87 3.98
C TYR A 790 -18.84 20.46 2.85
N CYS A 791 -18.81 19.18 2.45
CA CYS A 791 -19.73 18.63 1.45
C CYS A 791 -19.87 17.11 1.59
N THR A 792 -20.79 16.50 0.83
CA THR A 792 -21.16 15.07 0.97
C THR A 792 -21.34 14.36 -0.37
N GLY A 793 -21.60 13.05 -0.34
CA GLY A 793 -21.94 12.27 -1.53
C GLY A 793 -20.76 11.60 -2.21
N PHE A 794 -19.76 11.15 -1.43
CA PHE A 794 -18.64 10.35 -1.94
C PHE A 794 -18.70 8.89 -1.49
N ARG A 795 -18.23 7.95 -2.31
CA ARG A 795 -18.24 6.51 -2.07
C ARG A 795 -16.95 6.00 -1.44
N THR A 796 -15.82 6.19 -2.10
CA THR A 796 -14.46 5.88 -1.60
C THR A 796 -13.50 6.96 -2.12
N PRO A 797 -13.60 8.20 -1.59
CA PRO A 797 -12.86 9.36 -2.08
C PRO A 797 -11.39 9.33 -1.64
N ASN A 798 -10.60 8.47 -2.29
CA ASN A 798 -9.20 8.26 -1.94
C ASN A 798 -8.34 9.52 -2.13
N GLY A 799 -8.67 10.39 -3.10
CA GLY A 799 -7.83 11.54 -3.45
C GLY A 799 -8.57 12.86 -3.46
N MET A 800 -7.88 13.92 -3.04
CA MET A 800 -8.29 15.31 -3.25
C MET A 800 -7.12 16.16 -3.77
N GLY A 801 -7.38 17.43 -4.05
CA GLY A 801 -6.37 18.47 -4.24
C GLY A 801 -6.92 19.85 -3.89
N MET A 802 -6.03 20.82 -3.80
CA MET A 802 -6.37 22.25 -3.65
C MET A 802 -5.75 23.03 -4.81
N LEU A 803 -6.53 23.89 -5.46
CA LEU A 803 -6.06 24.83 -6.47
C LEU A 803 -5.50 26.10 -5.79
N PRO A 804 -4.72 26.94 -6.50
CA PRO A 804 -4.17 28.19 -5.94
C PRO A 804 -5.22 29.22 -5.50
N ASP A 805 -6.47 29.07 -5.91
CA ASP A 805 -7.61 29.93 -5.62
C ASP A 805 -8.55 29.35 -4.53
N ASP A 806 -8.03 28.44 -3.69
CA ASP A 806 -8.75 27.67 -2.66
C ASP A 806 -9.93 26.82 -3.17
N ARG A 807 -10.08 26.64 -4.49
CA ARG A 807 -11.03 25.66 -5.02
C ARG A 807 -10.48 24.25 -4.78
N MET A 808 -11.27 23.42 -4.11
CA MET A 808 -10.88 22.05 -3.78
C MET A 808 -11.40 21.06 -4.84
N THR A 809 -10.60 20.05 -5.19
CA THR A 809 -11.05 18.91 -6.00
C THR A 809 -11.13 17.65 -5.15
N VAL A 810 -12.10 16.78 -5.43
CA VAL A 810 -12.19 15.44 -4.83
C VAL A 810 -12.47 14.42 -5.92
N SER A 811 -11.66 13.38 -5.94
CA SER A 811 -11.84 12.21 -6.81
C SER A 811 -12.53 11.06 -6.09
N ASP A 812 -13.27 10.23 -6.84
CA ASP A 812 -14.03 9.11 -6.29
C ASP A 812 -14.07 7.93 -7.27
N ASN A 813 -14.19 6.71 -6.74
CA ASN A 813 -14.07 5.48 -7.50
C ASN A 813 -15.44 4.91 -7.88
N GLN A 814 -15.54 4.38 -9.10
CA GLN A 814 -16.71 3.64 -9.60
C GLN A 814 -17.24 2.59 -8.61
N GLY A 815 -18.56 2.55 -8.45
CA GLY A 815 -19.27 1.47 -7.77
C GLY A 815 -20.74 1.82 -7.52
N ASN A 816 -21.32 1.37 -6.40
CA ASN A 816 -22.72 1.66 -6.08
C ASN A 816 -22.98 3.17 -6.07
N TRP A 817 -23.98 3.64 -6.82
CA TRP A 817 -24.28 5.07 -7.04
C TRP A 817 -23.17 5.90 -7.72
N MET A 818 -22.01 5.33 -8.06
CA MET A 818 -20.90 6.00 -8.76
C MET A 818 -20.70 5.34 -10.14
N PRO A 819 -21.28 5.92 -11.21
CA PRO A 819 -21.36 5.26 -12.53
C PRO A 819 -20.00 4.93 -13.15
N ALA A 820 -19.03 5.82 -12.98
CA ALA A 820 -17.62 5.68 -13.34
C ALA A 820 -16.77 6.37 -12.27
N SER A 821 -15.44 6.25 -12.36
CA SER A 821 -14.53 7.07 -11.55
C SER A 821 -14.63 8.53 -12.01
N LYS A 822 -14.28 9.50 -11.15
CA LYS A 822 -14.45 10.92 -11.48
C LYS A 822 -13.59 11.85 -10.64
N ILE A 823 -13.51 13.11 -11.06
CA ILE A 823 -13.01 14.23 -10.24
C ILE A 823 -14.07 15.33 -10.21
N SER A 824 -14.43 15.79 -9.02
CA SER A 824 -15.39 16.87 -8.80
C SER A 824 -14.70 18.10 -8.24
N LEU A 825 -15.08 19.29 -8.70
CA LEU A 825 -14.74 20.56 -8.05
C LEU A 825 -15.77 20.81 -6.94
N VAL A 826 -15.34 20.94 -5.68
CA VAL A 826 -16.24 20.82 -4.53
C VAL A 826 -16.54 22.16 -3.85
N LYS A 827 -17.81 22.38 -3.52
CA LYS A 827 -18.34 23.60 -2.89
C LYS A 827 -19.03 23.31 -1.54
N PRO A 828 -19.17 24.29 -0.64
CA PRO A 828 -19.88 24.11 0.63
C PRO A 828 -21.31 23.62 0.40
N GLY A 829 -21.75 22.62 1.16
CA GLY A 829 -23.07 22.02 1.07
C GLY A 829 -23.32 21.14 -0.17
N GLY A 830 -22.36 20.99 -1.08
CA GLY A 830 -22.51 20.19 -2.30
C GLY A 830 -22.79 18.70 -2.05
N PHE A 831 -23.47 18.06 -3.00
CA PHE A 831 -23.76 16.63 -2.98
C PHE A 831 -23.24 15.96 -4.25
N TYR A 832 -22.25 15.07 -4.12
CA TYR A 832 -21.54 14.47 -5.24
C TYR A 832 -22.01 13.07 -5.63
N GLY A 833 -23.23 12.68 -5.26
CA GLY A 833 -23.96 11.57 -5.91
C GLY A 833 -23.90 10.20 -5.24
N TYR A 834 -22.97 9.90 -4.34
CA TYR A 834 -23.05 8.67 -3.56
C TYR A 834 -24.22 8.73 -2.57
N VAL A 835 -25.27 7.94 -2.81
CA VAL A 835 -26.38 7.78 -1.87
C VAL A 835 -26.05 6.67 -0.88
N GLN A 836 -26.37 6.89 0.38
CA GLN A 836 -25.98 6.03 1.49
C GLN A 836 -26.66 4.65 1.44
N THR A 837 -25.98 3.65 0.85
CA THR A 837 -26.45 2.26 0.80
C THR A 837 -25.63 1.37 1.72
N HIS A 838 -26.23 0.93 2.83
CA HIS A 838 -25.70 -0.15 3.66
C HIS A 838 -25.87 -1.50 2.96
N ALA A 839 -25.05 -1.76 1.93
CA ALA A 839 -25.16 -2.89 1.01
C ALA A 839 -24.68 -4.26 1.59
N GLY A 840 -24.79 -4.46 2.90
CA GLY A 840 -24.43 -5.70 3.61
C GLY A 840 -25.65 -6.33 4.28
N GLY A 841 -26.13 -7.47 3.76
CA GLY A 841 -27.40 -8.06 4.18
C GLY A 841 -27.41 -8.52 5.65
N LYS A 842 -28.51 -8.19 6.37
CA LYS A 842 -28.91 -8.57 7.75
C LYS A 842 -27.92 -8.32 8.90
N ASN A 843 -26.63 -8.18 8.64
CA ASN A 843 -25.63 -7.94 9.67
C ASN A 843 -25.41 -6.43 9.88
N TRP A 844 -26.15 -5.93 10.87
CA TRP A 844 -25.87 -4.70 11.64
C TRP A 844 -26.23 -3.34 11.02
N ALA A 845 -27.13 -2.62 11.70
CA ALA A 845 -27.39 -1.19 11.51
C ALA A 845 -26.60 -0.39 12.59
N PRO A 846 -25.69 0.53 12.23
CA PRO A 846 -24.69 1.08 13.17
C PRO A 846 -25.17 2.27 14.03
N ASP A 847 -26.48 2.46 14.20
CA ASP A 847 -27.09 3.62 14.87
C ASP A 847 -28.39 3.31 15.67
N GLY A 848 -28.77 2.03 15.79
CA GLY A 848 -30.10 1.65 16.31
C GLY A 848 -31.22 1.63 15.25
N GLY A 849 -30.87 1.71 13.96
CA GLY A 849 -31.80 1.58 12.85
C GLY A 849 -32.52 2.89 12.48
N ARG A 850 -31.92 4.05 12.74
CA ARG A 850 -32.54 5.34 12.42
C ARG A 850 -32.54 5.64 10.92
N ILE A 851 -31.56 5.14 10.16
CA ILE A 851 -31.55 5.23 8.70
C ILE A 851 -32.04 3.93 8.06
N ASP A 852 -33.34 3.85 7.77
CA ASP A 852 -33.86 2.85 6.85
C ASP A 852 -33.44 3.23 5.42
N HIS A 853 -32.41 2.56 4.89
CA HIS A 853 -31.87 2.80 3.55
C HIS A 853 -32.91 2.62 2.41
N ARG A 854 -34.06 1.98 2.68
CA ARG A 854 -35.19 1.87 1.73
C ARG A 854 -36.12 3.10 1.77
N LYS A 855 -35.94 3.99 2.75
CA LYS A 855 -36.67 5.25 2.95
C LYS A 855 -35.78 6.48 2.73
N VAL A 856 -34.47 6.32 2.56
CA VAL A 856 -33.61 7.39 2.03
C VAL A 856 -34.07 7.65 0.60
N ILE A 857 -34.87 8.70 0.41
CA ILE A 857 -35.25 9.17 -0.92
C ILE A 857 -33.98 9.77 -1.54
N PRO A 858 -33.44 9.20 -2.62
CA PRO A 858 -32.31 9.79 -3.31
C PRO A 858 -32.65 11.22 -3.75
N PRO A 859 -31.71 12.18 -3.66
CA PRO A 859 -31.85 13.45 -4.36
C PRO A 859 -32.19 13.22 -5.84
N LYS A 860 -32.91 14.14 -6.48
CA LYS A 860 -33.27 14.00 -7.91
C LYS A 860 -32.05 14.10 -8.84
N SER A 861 -30.97 14.69 -8.36
CA SER A 861 -29.72 14.94 -9.08
C SER A 861 -28.58 15.12 -8.07
N PHE A 862 -27.36 15.27 -8.57
CA PHE A 862 -26.16 15.59 -7.80
C PHE A 862 -25.30 16.60 -8.57
N ASP A 863 -24.37 17.27 -7.89
CA ASP A 863 -23.44 18.22 -8.50
C ASP A 863 -22.53 17.50 -9.52
N PRO A 864 -22.46 17.94 -10.78
CA PRO A 864 -21.69 17.24 -11.81
C PRO A 864 -20.18 17.29 -11.51
N PRO A 865 -19.43 16.21 -11.83
CA PRO A 865 -17.97 16.27 -11.80
C PRO A 865 -17.44 17.14 -12.94
N ILE A 866 -16.20 17.61 -12.79
CA ILE A 866 -15.49 18.28 -13.89
C ILE A 866 -15.03 17.28 -14.96
N ILE A 867 -14.75 16.03 -14.58
CA ILE A 867 -14.37 14.95 -15.50
C ILE A 867 -14.85 13.59 -14.98
N TRP A 868 -15.43 12.79 -15.86
CA TRP A 868 -15.61 11.34 -15.69
C TRP A 868 -14.40 10.59 -16.23
N MET A 869 -14.10 9.44 -15.63
CA MET A 869 -12.98 8.58 -15.99
C MET A 869 -13.46 7.13 -16.07
N PRO A 870 -13.51 6.53 -17.28
CA PRO A 870 -13.92 5.14 -17.48
C PRO A 870 -13.02 4.14 -16.76
N GLN A 871 -13.54 2.97 -16.39
CA GLN A 871 -12.82 1.98 -15.56
C GLN A 871 -11.54 1.41 -16.20
N ASP A 872 -11.53 1.30 -17.53
CA ASP A 872 -10.38 0.92 -18.34
C ASP A 872 -9.29 2.00 -18.31
N TYR A 873 -9.68 3.28 -18.29
CA TYR A 873 -8.80 4.44 -18.17
C TYR A 873 -8.31 4.67 -16.73
N ASP A 874 -9.21 4.76 -15.74
CA ASP A 874 -8.89 4.74 -14.30
C ASP A 874 -9.95 3.97 -13.47
N ASN A 875 -9.54 2.84 -12.88
CA ASN A 875 -10.39 2.00 -12.03
C ASN A 875 -10.36 2.38 -10.55
N SER A 876 -9.40 3.19 -10.11
CA SER A 876 -9.29 3.64 -8.72
C SER A 876 -8.44 4.90 -8.66
N SER A 877 -9.09 6.02 -8.40
CA SER A 877 -8.50 7.34 -8.40
C SER A 877 -7.64 7.59 -7.16
N GLY A 878 -6.66 8.47 -7.32
CA GLY A 878 -5.76 8.99 -6.29
C GLY A 878 -5.83 10.52 -6.22
N GLY A 879 -4.99 11.14 -5.42
CA GLY A 879 -4.94 12.60 -5.18
C GLY A 879 -4.71 13.43 -6.45
N GLN A 880 -5.02 14.73 -6.33
CA GLN A 880 -4.76 15.76 -7.32
C GLN A 880 -3.70 16.73 -6.81
N LEU A 881 -2.96 17.34 -7.72
CA LEU A 881 -1.88 18.26 -7.41
C LEU A 881 -1.86 19.39 -8.43
N TRP A 882 -1.97 20.64 -7.97
CA TRP A 882 -1.58 21.77 -8.81
C TRP A 882 -0.06 21.90 -8.81
N VAL A 883 0.53 22.15 -9.99
CA VAL A 883 1.97 22.41 -10.14
C VAL A 883 2.14 23.71 -10.93
N ASP A 884 2.68 24.74 -10.27
CA ASP A 884 2.98 26.07 -10.82
C ASP A 884 4.49 26.39 -10.84
N ASP A 885 5.33 25.51 -10.29
CA ASP A 885 6.78 25.69 -10.32
C ASP A 885 7.32 25.63 -11.77
N PRO A 886 7.95 26.69 -12.30
CA PRO A 886 8.42 26.71 -13.68
C PRO A 886 9.58 25.74 -13.93
N ARG A 887 10.28 25.27 -12.89
CA ARG A 887 11.35 24.25 -12.98
C ARG A 887 10.81 22.87 -13.37
N TRP A 888 9.50 22.68 -13.29
CA TRP A 888 8.83 21.47 -13.77
C TRP A 888 8.51 21.50 -15.28
N GLY A 889 8.84 22.57 -16.00
CA GLY A 889 8.80 22.61 -17.46
C GLY A 889 7.39 22.76 -18.06
N PRO A 890 7.13 22.26 -19.29
CA PRO A 890 5.92 22.55 -20.08
C PRO A 890 4.57 22.16 -19.44
N LEU A 891 4.57 21.23 -18.48
CA LEU A 891 3.36 20.83 -17.74
C LEU A 891 3.06 21.72 -16.53
N SER A 892 3.90 22.72 -16.23
CA SER A 892 3.65 23.71 -15.17
C SER A 892 2.45 24.60 -15.48
N GLY A 893 1.80 25.13 -14.43
CA GLY A 893 0.53 25.85 -14.48
C GLY A 893 -0.70 24.93 -14.64
N ARG A 894 -0.64 23.66 -14.18
CA ARG A 894 -1.70 22.67 -14.43
C ARG A 894 -2.11 21.87 -13.20
N LEU A 895 -3.36 21.42 -13.23
CA LEU A 895 -3.90 20.41 -12.32
C LEU A 895 -3.52 19.01 -12.83
N LEU A 896 -2.88 18.23 -11.97
CA LEU A 896 -2.53 16.83 -12.20
C LEU A 896 -3.47 15.90 -11.42
N HIS A 897 -3.61 14.68 -11.92
CA HIS A 897 -4.32 13.59 -11.25
C HIS A 897 -3.43 12.35 -11.13
N THR A 898 -3.49 11.65 -10.00
CA THR A 898 -2.80 10.36 -9.77
C THR A 898 -3.82 9.21 -9.79
N SER A 899 -3.49 8.06 -10.39
CA SER A 899 -4.33 6.84 -10.32
C SER A 899 -3.68 5.78 -9.45
N PHE A 900 -4.39 5.41 -8.37
CA PHE A 900 -4.06 4.24 -7.55
C PHE A 900 -4.20 2.95 -8.37
N GLY A 901 -5.25 2.86 -9.19
CA GLY A 901 -5.59 1.65 -9.92
C GLY A 901 -4.58 1.30 -11.01
N LYS A 902 -4.02 2.32 -11.68
CA LYS A 902 -3.12 2.14 -12.82
C LYS A 902 -1.67 2.52 -12.52
N GLY A 903 -1.38 3.24 -11.45
CA GLY A 903 -0.05 3.84 -11.26
C GLY A 903 0.31 4.79 -12.42
N TRP A 904 -0.63 5.65 -12.80
CA TRP A 904 -0.50 6.62 -13.90
C TRP A 904 -0.71 8.04 -13.36
N LEU A 905 -0.10 9.01 -14.06
CA LEU A 905 -0.25 10.44 -13.83
C LEU A 905 -0.91 11.07 -15.06
N TYR A 906 -1.81 12.02 -14.85
CA TYR A 906 -2.57 12.71 -15.89
C TYR A 906 -2.48 14.21 -15.67
N TYR A 907 -2.70 15.01 -16.72
CA TYR A 907 -2.91 16.45 -16.62
C TYR A 907 -4.31 16.82 -17.12
N LEU A 908 -4.89 17.86 -16.51
CA LEU A 908 -6.21 18.38 -16.86
C LEU A 908 -6.09 19.74 -17.55
N MET A 909 -7.10 20.04 -18.36
CA MET A 909 -7.38 21.36 -18.93
C MET A 909 -8.78 21.74 -18.48
N LEU A 910 -8.89 22.84 -17.71
CA LEU A 910 -10.13 23.30 -17.11
C LEU A 910 -10.82 24.32 -18.01
N GLN A 911 -12.16 24.21 -18.11
CA GLN A 911 -13.02 25.22 -18.71
C GLN A 911 -14.07 25.61 -17.65
N ASP A 912 -14.02 26.86 -17.20
CA ASP A 912 -14.91 27.41 -16.18
C ASP A 912 -16.04 28.24 -16.83
N PHE A 913 -17.25 28.07 -16.32
CA PHE A 913 -18.41 28.93 -16.54
C PHE A 913 -18.96 29.42 -15.19
N ASP A 914 -19.80 30.46 -15.19
CA ASP A 914 -20.30 31.15 -13.98
C ASP A 914 -20.90 30.23 -12.89
N ASP A 915 -21.48 29.08 -13.27
CA ASP A 915 -22.17 28.13 -12.38
C ASP A 915 -21.67 26.68 -12.47
N VAL A 916 -20.83 26.34 -13.46
CA VAL A 916 -20.34 24.98 -13.68
C VAL A 916 -18.95 24.97 -14.32
N SER A 917 -18.10 24.06 -13.85
CA SER A 917 -16.79 23.77 -14.46
C SER A 917 -16.84 22.44 -15.21
N GLN A 918 -15.97 22.30 -16.21
CA GLN A 918 -15.74 21.04 -16.92
C GLN A 918 -14.27 20.91 -17.32
N ALA A 919 -13.84 19.73 -17.74
CA ALA A 919 -12.44 19.49 -18.07
C ALA A 919 -12.24 18.45 -19.17
N ALA A 920 -11.09 18.57 -19.83
CA ALA A 920 -10.45 17.46 -20.54
C ALA A 920 -9.28 16.92 -19.70
N ILE A 921 -8.98 15.62 -19.85
CA ILE A 921 -7.89 14.93 -19.17
C ILE A 921 -7.09 14.08 -20.16
N ILE A 922 -5.76 14.14 -20.04
CA ILE A 922 -4.81 13.40 -20.86
C ILE A 922 -3.82 12.67 -19.94
N LYS A 923 -3.55 11.40 -20.26
CA LYS A 923 -2.63 10.53 -19.53
C LYS A 923 -1.18 10.77 -19.97
N LEU A 924 -0.28 10.96 -19.01
CA LEU A 924 1.16 11.01 -19.30
C LEU A 924 1.73 9.60 -19.57
N PRO A 925 2.71 9.45 -20.47
CA PRO A 925 3.22 8.14 -20.93
C PRO A 925 4.13 7.40 -19.92
N PHE A 926 3.95 7.63 -18.61
CA PHE A 926 4.78 7.06 -17.55
C PHE A 926 4.04 5.98 -16.76
N ASN A 927 4.76 4.92 -16.42
CA ASN A 927 4.26 3.78 -15.66
C ASN A 927 4.97 3.75 -14.29
N PHE A 928 4.32 4.26 -13.25
CA PHE A 928 4.85 4.17 -11.89
C PHE A 928 4.91 2.70 -11.43
N SER A 929 5.84 2.38 -10.53
CA SER A 929 6.04 1.01 -10.02
C SER A 929 4.98 0.58 -9.01
N THR A 930 4.11 1.49 -8.58
CA THR A 930 3.10 1.31 -7.53
C THR A 930 1.82 2.09 -7.85
N GLY A 931 0.72 1.78 -7.15
CA GLY A 931 -0.54 2.51 -7.24
C GLY A 931 -0.43 3.88 -6.58
N ILE A 932 0.03 4.88 -7.35
CA ILE A 932 0.25 6.23 -6.83
C ILE A 932 -1.07 6.92 -6.46
N HIS A 933 -1.15 7.41 -5.23
CA HIS A 933 -2.35 8.10 -4.74
C HIS A 933 -2.07 9.41 -4.00
N ARG A 934 -0.80 9.75 -3.73
CA ARG A 934 -0.40 11.06 -3.25
C ARG A 934 0.78 11.55 -4.06
N ALA A 935 0.74 12.83 -4.44
CA ALA A 935 1.86 13.53 -5.05
C ALA A 935 1.97 14.95 -4.47
N ARG A 936 3.20 15.48 -4.42
CA ARG A 936 3.51 16.87 -4.06
C ARG A 936 4.72 17.35 -4.86
N VAL A 937 4.85 18.67 -5.00
CA VAL A 937 6.05 19.32 -5.53
C VAL A 937 7.08 19.45 -4.40
N ASN A 938 8.34 19.11 -4.66
CA ASN A 938 9.43 19.39 -3.73
C ASN A 938 9.87 20.86 -3.88
N PRO A 939 9.80 21.70 -2.83
CA PRO A 939 10.16 23.12 -2.93
C PRO A 939 11.63 23.35 -3.28
N ALA A 940 12.53 22.41 -2.98
CA ALA A 940 13.97 22.58 -3.25
C ALA A 940 14.32 22.39 -4.73
N ASP A 941 13.75 21.40 -5.43
CA ASP A 941 14.08 21.10 -6.85
C ASP A 941 12.95 21.40 -7.86
N GLY A 942 11.74 21.71 -7.38
CA GLY A 942 10.57 22.01 -8.20
C GLY A 942 9.99 20.80 -8.93
N GLN A 943 10.38 19.57 -8.55
CA GLN A 943 9.94 18.35 -9.24
C GLN A 943 8.79 17.66 -8.51
N VAL A 944 8.00 16.87 -9.25
CA VAL A 944 6.85 16.13 -8.71
C VAL A 944 7.29 14.78 -8.18
N TYR A 945 7.02 14.53 -6.89
CA TYR A 945 7.21 13.24 -6.25
C TYR A 945 5.84 12.59 -6.00
N ALA A 946 5.78 11.27 -6.09
CA ALA A 946 4.58 10.49 -5.80
C ALA A 946 4.89 9.24 -4.97
N VAL A 947 3.93 8.86 -4.11
CA VAL A 947 3.94 7.60 -3.36
C VAL A 947 2.69 6.77 -3.60
N GLY A 948 2.83 5.46 -3.41
CA GLY A 948 1.76 4.50 -3.59
C GLY A 948 1.95 3.17 -2.88
N LEU A 949 0.90 2.35 -2.99
CA LEU A 949 0.83 0.94 -2.61
C LEU A 949 -0.15 0.24 -3.58
N ASP A 950 -0.45 -1.06 -3.42
CA ASP A 950 -1.34 -1.81 -4.33
C ASP A 950 -2.46 -2.58 -3.62
N GLY A 951 -2.39 -2.79 -2.29
CA GLY A 951 -3.09 -3.83 -1.52
C GLY A 951 -4.63 -3.99 -1.60
N TRP A 952 -5.37 -3.14 -2.34
CA TRP A 952 -6.80 -3.30 -2.62
C TRP A 952 -7.17 -3.15 -4.11
N ASN A 953 -6.21 -3.18 -5.02
CA ASN A 953 -6.36 -2.80 -6.43
C ASN A 953 -6.99 -3.90 -7.33
N GLY A 954 -8.24 -4.28 -7.03
CA GLY A 954 -9.00 -5.21 -7.86
C GLY A 954 -9.24 -4.65 -9.27
N GLY A 955 -8.67 -5.30 -10.29
CA GLY A 955 -8.83 -4.91 -11.70
C GLY A 955 -7.87 -3.81 -12.19
N GLY A 956 -6.86 -3.44 -11.40
CA GLY A 956 -5.84 -2.47 -11.78
C GLY A 956 -4.80 -2.95 -12.79
N ARG A 957 -3.79 -2.11 -13.05
CA ARG A 957 -2.64 -2.50 -13.88
C ARG A 957 -1.86 -3.61 -13.18
N ARG A 958 -1.66 -4.73 -13.89
CA ARG A 958 -0.85 -5.87 -13.39
C ARG A 958 0.60 -5.43 -13.16
N GLY A 959 1.19 -5.90 -12.06
CA GLY A 959 2.62 -5.73 -11.76
C GLY A 959 2.98 -4.50 -10.91
N LEU A 960 2.00 -3.82 -10.32
CA LEU A 960 2.25 -2.79 -9.30
C LEU A 960 2.78 -3.42 -8.00
N ARG A 961 3.61 -2.66 -7.28
CA ARG A 961 4.22 -3.03 -6.00
C ARG A 961 3.42 -2.44 -4.84
N ASP A 962 3.33 -3.14 -3.72
CA ASP A 962 2.67 -2.64 -2.49
C ASP A 962 3.53 -1.62 -1.68
N LYS A 963 4.53 -1.01 -2.34
CA LYS A 963 5.39 0.07 -1.85
C LYS A 963 5.98 0.84 -3.04
N GLY A 964 6.23 2.15 -2.89
CA GLY A 964 7.04 2.89 -3.85
C GLY A 964 7.07 4.39 -3.64
N VAL A 965 8.24 5.00 -3.91
CA VAL A 965 8.43 6.44 -4.01
C VAL A 965 9.18 6.75 -5.31
N GLN A 966 8.67 7.67 -6.13
CA GLN A 966 9.29 8.04 -7.41
C GLN A 966 9.17 9.55 -7.67
N ARG A 967 10.14 10.11 -8.40
CA ARG A 967 10.16 11.51 -8.87
C ARG A 967 9.97 11.53 -10.39
N LEU A 968 8.95 12.24 -10.87
CA LEU A 968 8.84 12.59 -12.28
C LEU A 968 9.54 13.94 -12.53
N ARG A 969 10.77 13.85 -13.04
CA ARG A 969 11.70 14.97 -13.19
C ARG A 969 11.72 15.48 -14.62
N TYR A 970 11.61 16.80 -14.79
CA TYR A 970 11.85 17.47 -16.07
C TYR A 970 13.33 17.41 -16.45
N THR A 971 13.64 17.08 -17.70
CA THR A 971 15.01 16.87 -18.18
C THR A 971 15.62 18.08 -18.89
N GLY A 972 14.86 19.17 -19.04
CA GLY A 972 15.23 20.34 -19.83
C GLY A 972 14.92 20.21 -21.33
N LYS A 973 14.41 19.06 -21.79
CA LYS A 973 14.06 18.84 -23.21
C LYS A 973 12.61 19.24 -23.50
N PRO A 974 12.29 19.73 -24.71
CA PRO A 974 10.94 20.12 -25.08
C PRO A 974 9.96 18.92 -25.05
N LEU A 975 8.71 19.20 -24.70
CA LEU A 975 7.58 18.26 -24.81
C LEU A 975 6.59 18.82 -25.82
N SER A 976 6.33 18.10 -26.92
CA SER A 976 5.18 18.36 -27.79
C SER A 976 3.91 17.85 -27.09
N MET A 977 2.90 18.71 -26.89
CA MET A 977 1.67 18.36 -26.16
C MET A 977 0.46 19.20 -26.57
N VAL A 978 -0.73 18.69 -26.25
CA VAL A 978 -1.97 19.47 -26.20
C VAL A 978 -1.91 20.38 -24.98
N THR A 979 -2.06 21.69 -25.18
CA THR A 979 -1.99 22.70 -24.12
C THR A 979 -3.36 23.13 -23.59
N ASP A 980 -4.42 23.05 -24.39
CA ASP A 980 -5.76 23.40 -23.93
C ASP A 980 -6.85 22.70 -24.77
N CYS A 981 -8.03 22.56 -24.17
CA CYS A 981 -9.21 21.94 -24.75
C CYS A 981 -10.45 22.75 -24.33
N GLN A 982 -11.07 23.46 -25.27
CA GLN A 982 -12.24 24.32 -25.00
C GLN A 982 -13.44 23.90 -25.82
N VAL A 983 -14.61 23.75 -25.18
CA VAL A 983 -15.89 23.55 -25.87
C VAL A 983 -16.38 24.90 -26.35
N GLU A 984 -16.72 24.98 -27.62
CA GLU A 984 -17.27 26.17 -28.29
C GLU A 984 -18.69 25.86 -28.81
N ALA A 985 -19.48 26.89 -29.13
CA ALA A 985 -20.91 26.73 -29.44
C ALA A 985 -21.22 25.76 -30.60
N ASP A 986 -20.30 25.61 -31.56
CA ASP A 986 -20.39 24.77 -32.75
C ASP A 986 -19.30 23.69 -32.83
N GLY A 987 -18.54 23.44 -31.76
CA GLY A 987 -17.42 22.49 -31.85
C GLY A 987 -16.48 22.40 -30.64
N LEU A 988 -15.33 21.77 -30.89
CA LEU A 988 -14.26 21.56 -29.91
C LEU A 988 -12.97 22.21 -30.41
N ARG A 989 -12.38 23.13 -29.64
CA ARG A 989 -11.04 23.67 -29.90
C ARG A 989 -9.98 22.90 -29.10
N ILE A 990 -8.86 22.62 -29.75
CA ILE A 990 -7.70 21.92 -29.19
C ILE A 990 -6.47 22.75 -29.56
N ASP A 991 -5.73 23.20 -28.54
CA ASP A 991 -4.55 24.04 -28.68
C ASP A 991 -3.29 23.20 -28.40
N PHE A 992 -2.19 23.49 -29.09
CA PHE A 992 -0.91 22.76 -29.03
C PHE A 992 0.25 23.72 -28.83
N ASN A 993 1.34 23.29 -28.18
CA ASN A 993 2.55 24.11 -28.05
C ASN A 993 3.49 24.07 -29.27
N PHE A 994 3.11 23.38 -30.35
CA PHE A 994 3.92 23.22 -31.58
C PHE A 994 3.04 23.35 -32.83
N PRO A 995 3.56 23.86 -33.96
CA PRO A 995 2.80 23.97 -35.19
C PRO A 995 2.57 22.59 -35.83
N LEU A 996 1.35 22.36 -36.30
CA LEU A 996 0.94 21.16 -37.02
C LEU A 996 1.20 21.26 -38.53
N ASP A 997 1.34 20.10 -39.17
CA ASP A 997 1.26 20.00 -40.63
C ASP A 997 -0.16 20.35 -41.13
N PRO A 998 -0.33 21.30 -42.08
CA PRO A 998 -1.64 21.72 -42.52
C PRO A 998 -2.46 20.70 -43.31
N GLU A 999 -1.87 19.64 -43.86
CA GLU A 999 -2.61 18.57 -44.55
C GLU A 999 -3.16 17.58 -43.51
N SER A 1000 -2.28 17.06 -42.64
CA SER A 1000 -2.64 16.14 -41.55
C SER A 1000 -3.67 16.75 -40.59
N ALA A 1001 -3.52 18.03 -40.22
CA ALA A 1001 -4.45 18.72 -39.33
C ALA A 1001 -5.82 19.03 -39.96
N ARG A 1002 -5.97 18.91 -41.29
CA ARG A 1002 -7.25 19.12 -42.00
C ARG A 1002 -7.92 17.83 -42.45
N ASP A 1003 -7.24 16.68 -42.41
CA ASP A 1003 -7.85 15.38 -42.69
C ASP A 1003 -8.78 14.96 -41.54
N LEU A 1004 -10.07 14.78 -41.85
CA LEU A 1004 -11.07 14.25 -40.92
C LEU A 1004 -10.74 12.84 -40.40
N LYS A 1005 -9.86 12.08 -41.08
CA LYS A 1005 -9.40 10.76 -40.63
C LYS A 1005 -8.39 10.82 -39.49
N SER A 1006 -7.73 11.97 -39.28
CA SER A 1006 -6.82 12.21 -38.15
C SER A 1006 -7.56 12.30 -36.80
N TYR A 1007 -8.89 12.32 -36.82
CA TYR A 1007 -9.75 12.55 -35.65
C TYR A 1007 -10.81 11.44 -35.54
N VAL A 1008 -10.72 10.60 -34.51
CA VAL A 1008 -11.74 9.60 -34.18
C VAL A 1008 -12.36 9.95 -32.84
N ALA A 1009 -13.63 10.35 -32.86
CA ALA A 1009 -14.35 10.77 -31.67
C ALA A 1009 -15.58 9.88 -31.39
N GLU A 1010 -15.70 9.42 -30.16
CA GLU A 1010 -16.84 8.69 -29.60
C GLU A 1010 -17.44 9.47 -28.43
N GLN A 1011 -18.73 9.29 -28.16
CA GLN A 1011 -19.44 9.93 -27.05
C GLN A 1011 -20.42 8.97 -26.36
N TRP A 1012 -20.62 9.14 -25.06
CA TRP A 1012 -21.60 8.39 -24.27
C TRP A 1012 -22.00 9.10 -22.96
N ASN A 1013 -23.16 8.71 -22.44
CA ASN A 1013 -23.65 9.05 -21.11
C ASN A 1013 -23.58 7.84 -20.18
N TYR A 1014 -23.68 8.13 -18.88
CA TYR A 1014 -23.81 7.16 -17.81
C TYR A 1014 -25.15 7.32 -17.10
N HIS A 1015 -25.65 6.24 -16.50
CA HIS A 1015 -26.86 6.30 -15.67
C HIS A 1015 -26.50 6.28 -14.19
N TRP A 1016 -27.05 7.23 -13.43
CA TRP A 1016 -26.88 7.30 -11.99
C TRP A 1016 -27.93 6.44 -11.27
N ARG A 1017 -27.50 5.30 -10.72
CA ARG A 1017 -28.37 4.24 -10.18
C ARG A 1017 -27.68 3.50 -9.01
N PRO A 1018 -28.41 2.76 -8.14
CA PRO A 1018 -27.81 2.03 -7.00
C PRO A 1018 -26.89 0.86 -7.37
N GLU A 1019 -26.98 0.35 -8.60
CA GLU A 1019 -26.11 -0.70 -9.12
C GLU A 1019 -24.63 -0.30 -9.12
N TYR A 1020 -23.73 -1.28 -9.24
CA TYR A 1020 -22.29 -1.03 -9.24
C TYR A 1020 -21.84 -0.53 -10.63
N GLY A 1021 -21.49 0.75 -10.72
CA GLY A 1021 -21.11 1.39 -11.99
C GLY A 1021 -22.28 1.55 -12.95
N SER A 1022 -21.97 1.89 -14.20
CA SER A 1022 -22.93 1.99 -15.31
C SER A 1022 -22.30 1.47 -16.59
N ASP A 1023 -23.12 0.85 -17.44
CA ASP A 1023 -22.79 0.71 -18.86
C ASP A 1023 -22.65 2.11 -19.50
N MET A 1024 -22.01 2.17 -20.66
CA MET A 1024 -21.97 3.36 -21.52
C MET A 1024 -23.25 3.39 -22.36
N PHE A 1025 -23.93 4.54 -22.45
CA PHE A 1025 -25.17 4.71 -23.21
C PHE A 1025 -25.02 5.74 -24.33
N SER A 1026 -25.53 5.44 -25.53
CA SER A 1026 -25.57 6.36 -26.67
C SER A 1026 -26.43 7.58 -26.32
N PRO A 1027 -25.92 8.83 -26.43
CA PRO A 1027 -26.68 10.02 -26.05
C PRO A 1027 -27.96 10.25 -26.86
N SER A 1028 -28.00 9.79 -28.12
CA SER A 1028 -29.18 9.95 -28.99
C SER A 1028 -30.24 8.86 -28.85
N THR A 1029 -29.88 7.66 -28.36
CA THR A 1029 -30.78 6.49 -28.32
C THR A 1029 -31.08 5.93 -26.94
N ASP A 1030 -30.31 6.34 -25.91
CA ASP A 1030 -30.32 5.81 -24.56
C ASP A 1030 -30.19 4.26 -24.48
N ARG A 1031 -29.46 3.67 -25.44
CA ARG A 1031 -29.15 2.24 -25.48
C ARG A 1031 -27.68 1.98 -25.12
N PRO A 1032 -27.37 0.82 -24.51
CA PRO A 1032 -25.98 0.43 -24.23
C PRO A 1032 -25.11 0.44 -25.50
N GLY A 1033 -23.98 1.12 -25.43
CA GLY A 1033 -23.05 1.35 -26.52
C GLY A 1033 -22.47 2.77 -26.52
N LYS A 1034 -21.45 2.97 -27.35
CA LYS A 1034 -20.89 4.29 -27.65
C LYS A 1034 -21.45 4.80 -28.98
N GLU A 1035 -21.48 6.11 -29.16
CA GLU A 1035 -21.93 6.76 -30.39
C GLU A 1035 -20.78 7.54 -31.04
N LYS A 1036 -20.61 7.45 -32.37
CA LYS A 1036 -19.58 8.22 -33.06
C LYS A 1036 -19.97 9.70 -33.12
N LEU A 1037 -19.12 10.59 -32.62
CA LEU A 1037 -19.30 12.03 -32.72
C LEU A 1037 -19.00 12.50 -34.16
N LYS A 1038 -19.96 13.20 -34.77
CA LYS A 1038 -19.87 13.60 -36.19
C LYS A 1038 -19.13 14.94 -36.35
N ILE A 1039 -17.82 14.86 -36.53
CA ILE A 1039 -16.99 15.98 -36.98
C ILE A 1039 -17.29 16.23 -38.47
N THR A 1040 -17.62 17.48 -38.83
CA THR A 1040 -18.02 17.86 -40.19
C THR A 1040 -16.91 18.57 -40.97
N ARG A 1041 -16.05 19.31 -40.27
CA ARG A 1041 -14.90 20.04 -40.82
C ARG A 1041 -13.89 20.27 -39.70
N VAL A 1042 -12.61 20.41 -40.06
CA VAL A 1042 -11.57 20.93 -39.17
C VAL A 1042 -11.12 22.30 -39.68
N LEU A 1043 -10.96 23.25 -38.77
CA LEU A 1043 -10.35 24.56 -39.00
C LEU A 1043 -9.00 24.60 -38.30
N LEU A 1044 -7.93 24.89 -39.04
CA LEU A 1044 -6.60 25.12 -38.49
C LEU A 1044 -6.39 26.63 -38.37
N ALA A 1045 -5.97 27.11 -37.20
CA ALA A 1045 -5.65 28.52 -36.97
C ALA A 1045 -4.39 28.97 -37.74
N GLU A 1046 -4.25 30.28 -37.95
CA GLU A 1046 -3.16 30.84 -38.78
C GLU A 1046 -1.76 30.56 -38.24
N ASN A 1047 -1.61 30.44 -36.92
CA ASN A 1047 -0.36 30.06 -36.26
C ASN A 1047 -0.02 28.55 -36.38
N GLY A 1048 -0.93 27.73 -36.93
CA GLY A 1048 -0.78 26.28 -37.01
C GLY A 1048 -0.85 25.53 -35.68
N GLN A 1049 -1.12 26.21 -34.56
CA GLN A 1049 -1.05 25.68 -33.19
C GLN A 1049 -2.42 25.40 -32.55
N SER A 1050 -3.52 25.62 -33.28
CA SER A 1050 -4.88 25.35 -32.78
C SER A 1050 -5.73 24.73 -33.87
N VAL A 1051 -6.51 23.69 -33.52
CA VAL A 1051 -7.55 23.13 -34.40
C VAL A 1051 -8.92 23.26 -33.76
N LYS A 1052 -9.93 23.60 -34.57
CA LYS A 1052 -11.34 23.56 -34.20
C LYS A 1052 -12.06 22.47 -34.99
N LEU A 1053 -12.57 21.48 -34.28
CA LEU A 1053 -13.40 20.40 -34.81
C LEU A 1053 -14.85 20.88 -34.83
N VAL A 1054 -15.40 21.13 -36.02
CA VAL A 1054 -16.77 21.63 -36.19
C VAL A 1054 -17.77 20.47 -36.02
N VAL A 1055 -18.55 20.53 -34.95
CA VAL A 1055 -19.53 19.54 -34.52
C VAL A 1055 -20.88 20.27 -34.31
N PRO A 1056 -21.68 20.50 -35.38
CA PRO A 1056 -22.89 21.33 -35.30
C PRO A 1056 -24.02 20.79 -34.42
N SER A 1057 -23.89 19.55 -33.95
CA SER A 1057 -24.83 18.89 -33.03
C SER A 1057 -24.15 18.55 -31.70
N ILE A 1058 -23.21 19.39 -31.26
CA ILE A 1058 -22.58 19.25 -29.94
C ILE A 1058 -23.60 19.57 -28.84
N GLN A 1059 -23.56 18.78 -27.77
CA GLN A 1059 -24.50 18.86 -26.65
C GLN A 1059 -23.79 18.42 -25.37
N PRO A 1060 -24.32 18.76 -24.17
CA PRO A 1060 -23.83 18.20 -22.92
C PRO A 1060 -23.84 16.67 -22.93
N VAL A 1061 -22.72 16.07 -22.54
CA VAL A 1061 -22.48 14.62 -22.56
C VAL A 1061 -21.45 14.27 -21.50
N ASN A 1062 -21.65 13.16 -20.78
CA ASN A 1062 -20.75 12.79 -19.68
C ASN A 1062 -19.33 12.48 -20.18
N GLN A 1063 -19.21 11.89 -21.37
CA GLN A 1063 -17.92 11.58 -21.96
C GLN A 1063 -17.91 11.79 -23.47
N VAL A 1064 -16.93 12.53 -23.94
CA VAL A 1064 -16.30 12.39 -25.26
C VAL A 1064 -14.95 11.70 -25.05
N HIS A 1065 -14.61 10.79 -25.96
CA HIS A 1065 -13.29 10.20 -26.11
C HIS A 1065 -12.81 10.51 -27.54
N LEU A 1066 -11.72 11.26 -27.64
CA LEU A 1066 -11.15 11.73 -28.91
C LEU A 1066 -9.73 11.19 -29.05
N GLN A 1067 -9.50 10.44 -30.12
CA GLN A 1067 -8.18 9.97 -30.54
C GLN A 1067 -7.68 10.86 -31.67
N LEU A 1068 -6.44 11.33 -31.53
CA LEU A 1068 -5.72 12.16 -32.49
C LEU A 1068 -4.59 11.36 -33.15
N ASN A 1069 -4.42 11.51 -34.46
CA ASN A 1069 -3.26 11.00 -35.19
C ASN A 1069 -2.79 12.06 -36.20
N LEU A 1070 -1.86 12.90 -35.76
CA LEU A 1070 -1.41 14.12 -36.43
C LEU A 1070 0.07 14.05 -36.79
N ILE A 1071 0.53 15.01 -37.59
CA ILE A 1071 1.94 15.22 -37.91
C ILE A 1071 2.29 16.68 -37.56
N SER A 1072 3.44 16.90 -36.92
CA SER A 1072 3.96 18.25 -36.69
C SER A 1072 4.48 18.88 -37.98
N GLN A 1073 4.64 20.20 -38.03
CA GLN A 1073 5.24 20.88 -39.17
C GLN A 1073 6.69 20.41 -39.44
N ALA A 1074 7.36 19.80 -38.45
CA ALA A 1074 8.68 19.18 -38.58
C ALA A 1074 8.64 17.73 -39.13
N GLY A 1075 7.46 17.18 -39.41
CA GLY A 1075 7.27 15.81 -39.90
C GLY A 1075 7.23 14.73 -38.82
N GLU A 1076 7.15 15.11 -37.53
CA GLU A 1076 7.09 14.16 -36.42
C GLU A 1076 5.65 13.70 -36.16
N PRO A 1077 5.38 12.38 -35.99
CA PRO A 1077 4.05 11.90 -35.67
C PRO A 1077 3.65 12.27 -34.23
N PHE A 1078 2.43 12.77 -34.06
CA PHE A 1078 1.82 13.08 -32.77
C PHE A 1078 0.50 12.32 -32.60
N GLN A 1079 0.45 11.45 -31.61
CA GLN A 1079 -0.74 10.66 -31.27
C GLN A 1079 -1.13 10.94 -29.82
N GLU A 1080 -2.42 11.14 -29.57
CA GLU A 1080 -2.92 11.48 -28.24
C GLU A 1080 -4.36 10.98 -28.03
N GLU A 1081 -4.71 10.64 -26.79
CA GLU A 1081 -6.07 10.26 -26.38
C GLU A 1081 -6.60 11.25 -25.34
N ILE A 1082 -7.70 11.94 -25.70
CA ILE A 1082 -8.32 12.98 -24.88
C ILE A 1082 -9.67 12.48 -24.38
N TYR A 1083 -9.83 12.41 -23.06
CA TYR A 1083 -11.11 12.17 -22.41
C TYR A 1083 -11.68 13.51 -21.92
N TRP A 1084 -12.92 13.82 -22.28
CA TRP A 1084 -13.52 15.13 -22.03
C TRP A 1084 -14.96 14.99 -21.52
N THR A 1085 -15.31 15.65 -20.42
CA THR A 1085 -16.71 15.78 -19.97
C THR A 1085 -17.25 17.14 -20.40
N ILE A 1086 -18.48 17.15 -20.92
CA ILE A 1086 -19.15 18.38 -21.37
C ILE A 1086 -20.42 18.56 -20.53
N ASN A 1087 -20.32 19.38 -19.49
CA ASN A 1087 -21.45 19.80 -18.67
C ASN A 1087 -22.23 20.94 -19.33
N ARG A 1088 -21.55 21.79 -20.11
CA ARG A 1088 -22.13 22.92 -20.86
C ARG A 1088 -21.47 23.08 -22.23
N VAL A 1089 -22.31 23.46 -23.20
CA VAL A 1089 -21.91 24.04 -24.49
C VAL A 1089 -22.20 25.56 -24.39
N PRO A 1090 -21.27 26.45 -24.77
CA PRO A 1090 -21.54 27.90 -24.80
C PRO A 1090 -22.64 28.26 -25.80
N GLU A 1091 -23.33 29.38 -25.58
CA GLU A 1091 -24.18 29.96 -26.63
C GLU A 1091 -23.34 30.55 -27.77
N SER A 1092 -23.90 30.63 -28.97
CA SER A 1092 -23.26 31.29 -30.11
C SER A 1092 -23.30 32.81 -29.92
N ASN A 1093 -22.12 33.42 -29.77
CA ASN A 1093 -21.93 34.88 -29.83
C ASN A 1093 -22.17 35.43 -31.24
#